data_AF-A0A7K4QNY7-F1
#
_entry.id   AF-A0A7K4QNY7-F1
#
_cell.length_a   1.000
_cell.length_b   1.000
_cell.length_c   1.000
_cell.angle_alpha   90.00
_cell.angle_beta   90.00
_cell.angle_gamma   90.00
#
_symmetry.space_group_name_H-M   'P 1'
#
loop_
_entity.id
_entity.type
_entity.pdbx_description
1 polymer ?
#
loop_
_entity_poly.entity_id
_entity_poly.type
_entity_poly.pdbx_seq_one_letter_code
_entity_poly.pdbx_strand_id
1 'polypeptide(L)'
;MPHFTVVPVEDKPRAEYDSVEGLSWVDYREPAAVPAPGHGNHKENSPFLNSTEAGKGGDYYDRNLALFEEELDIRPKVSSLLGKLVNYTNLTQGVKEHEEAESTDGSKKKVSKSPSMGTLMGVYLPCMQNIFGVILFLRLTWMVGMAGVLQSFLIVLLCCCCTMLTTISMSAIATNGVVPAGGSYFMISRSLGPEFGGAVGLCFYLGTTFAGAMYILGAIEILLTYIVPQAAIFHPSGAHDASSAMLNNMRVYGTVFLILMAVVVFVGVKYVNKFASLFLACVVISILSIYAGAIKSIFDPPEFPICMLGNRTLSRDHFDVCAKTIVKDNMTVASKLWELFCHTTNLTEEHCDEYFLMNNVSEIAGIPGAASGILIDNLWSNYLEKGEILEKAHHPSVDVAGQKNNLHLYVLSDIATSFMVLVGIFFPSVTGIMAGSNRSGDLKDAQKSIPVGTILAIVTTSLVYFSCVLLFGACIEGVVLRDKYGDAVNKNLVVGTLSWPSPWVIVIGSFFSTCGAGLQSLTGAPRLLQAIAKDNIIPFLWIFGHGKANGEPTWALLLTALIAELGILIASLDMVAPILSMFFLMCYLFVNLACAVQTLLRTPNWRPRFKYYHWALSFLGMSICLALMFISSWYYALVAMLIAGMIYKYIEYQGAEKEWGDGIRGLSLSAARYALLRLEEGPPHTKNWRPQLLVLLKLDEDLHVKYPRLLTFASQLKAGKGLTIIGSVIQGNFLETYGEAQAAEQTIKNMMEIEKVKGFCQVVVANKVREGIAHLIQSCGLGGMKHNTVVLGWPYGWRQSEDPRSWKTFIGTVRCTTAAHLALLVPKNVSFYPSNHERYNEGNIDVWWIVHDGGMLMLLPFLLKQHKVWRKCKMRIFTVAQMDDNSIQMKKDLATFLYQLRIEAEVEVVEMHNSDISAYTYERTLMMEQRSQMLRQMRLTKTEREREAQLVKDRHSIARLESLYSDEEDEGDPVPENIQMTWTKEKCDAEKRNRGSAVGSFRDLISIKPNQSNVRRMHTAVKLNEVIVNRSHDARLVLLNMPGPPKNTDGDENYMEFLEVLTEGLERVLLVRGGGREVITIYS
;
A
#
# COMPACT_ATOMS: atom_id res chain seq x y z
N MET A 1 44.25 30.29 -0.74
CA MET A 1 43.56 31.58 -0.57
C MET A 1 42.15 31.49 -1.15
N PRO A 2 41.10 31.51 -0.34
CA PRO A 2 39.73 31.78 -0.78
C PRO A 2 39.30 33.20 -0.38
N HIS A 3 38.50 33.87 -1.20
CA HIS A 3 37.73 35.05 -0.77
C HIS A 3 36.28 34.64 -0.56
N PHE A 4 35.78 34.84 0.65
CA PHE A 4 34.36 34.80 0.99
C PHE A 4 33.96 36.18 1.52
N THR A 5 32.94 36.80 0.93
CA THR A 5 32.50 38.15 1.31
C THR A 5 31.41 38.05 2.38
N VAL A 6 31.64 38.66 3.54
CA VAL A 6 30.68 38.74 4.64
C VAL A 6 29.94 40.07 4.58
N VAL A 7 28.63 40.05 4.84
CA VAL A 7 27.81 41.24 5.11
C VAL A 7 27.16 41.04 6.49
N PRO A 8 27.25 42.01 7.42
CA PRO A 8 26.82 41.83 8.80
C PRO A 8 25.32 42.04 9.01
N VAL A 9 24.84 41.57 10.16
CA VAL A 9 23.56 41.97 10.77
C VAL A 9 23.89 42.66 12.10
N GLU A 10 23.26 43.79 12.38
CA GLU A 10 23.47 44.56 13.63
C GLU A 10 22.59 44.05 14.78
N ASP A 11 23.00 44.37 16.00
CA ASP A 11 22.56 43.72 17.24
C ASP A 11 22.09 44.74 18.29
N LYS A 12 21.27 44.29 19.28
CA LYS A 12 20.77 44.97 20.52
C LYS A 12 19.35 45.59 20.52
N PRO A 13 18.69 45.70 21.71
CA PRO A 13 18.76 44.87 22.92
C PRO A 13 17.36 44.49 23.53
N ARG A 14 17.36 43.89 24.72
CA ARG A 14 16.19 43.34 25.47
C ARG A 14 15.48 44.31 26.43
N ALA A 15 14.19 44.07 26.70
CA ALA A 15 13.47 44.11 27.99
C ALA A 15 12.07 43.43 27.77
N GLU A 16 11.61 42.41 28.51
CA GLU A 16 10.85 42.44 29.80
C GLU A 16 9.42 43.06 29.68
N TYR A 17 8.33 42.57 30.30
CA TYR A 17 8.04 41.49 31.28
C TYR A 17 6.52 41.11 31.19
N ASP A 18 6.10 39.86 31.53
CA ASP A 18 4.76 39.35 32.02
C ASP A 18 3.37 39.94 31.57
N SER A 19 2.20 39.25 31.65
CA SER A 19 1.78 37.83 31.83
C SER A 19 0.23 37.69 31.68
N VAL A 20 -0.32 36.47 31.85
CA VAL A 20 -1.74 36.10 32.17
C VAL A 20 -2.83 36.02 31.04
N GLU A 21 -3.72 35.04 31.26
CA GLU A 21 -5.04 34.58 30.72
C GLU A 21 -5.98 35.58 29.98
N GLY A 22 -7.04 35.18 29.24
CA GLY A 22 -7.61 33.84 28.92
C GLY A 22 -8.97 33.89 28.15
N LEU A 23 -9.50 32.71 27.78
CA LEU A 23 -10.87 32.34 27.30
C LEU A 23 -11.83 33.34 26.57
N SER A 24 -11.94 33.17 25.24
CA SER A 24 -13.15 32.79 24.44
C SER A 24 -14.52 33.54 24.43
N TRP A 25 -15.16 33.53 23.24
CA TRP A 25 -16.60 33.68 22.87
C TRP A 25 -17.26 35.09 22.71
N VAL A 26 -17.31 35.55 21.44
CA VAL A 26 -18.53 35.80 20.61
C VAL A 26 -19.59 36.92 20.90
N ASP A 27 -19.90 37.65 19.81
CA ASP A 27 -21.19 38.28 19.35
C ASP A 27 -21.52 39.80 19.40
N TYR A 28 -21.98 40.26 18.20
CA TYR A 28 -22.99 41.26 17.79
C TYR A 28 -23.05 42.77 18.19
N ARG A 29 -23.39 43.58 17.14
CA ARG A 29 -24.24 44.82 17.11
C ARG A 29 -23.63 46.15 17.66
N GLU A 30 -24.12 47.37 17.36
CA GLU A 30 -25.29 47.84 16.56
C GLU A 30 -25.02 49.08 15.60
N PRO A 31 -25.82 50.17 15.43
CA PRO A 31 -26.45 50.52 14.13
C PRO A 31 -26.09 51.91 13.50
N ALA A 32 -26.87 52.38 12.51
CA ALA A 32 -26.58 53.52 11.61
C ALA A 32 -27.55 54.74 11.71
N ALA A 33 -27.18 55.89 11.10
CA ALA A 33 -28.00 57.10 10.92
C ALA A 33 -27.60 57.94 9.65
N VAL A 34 -28.48 58.85 9.19
CA VAL A 34 -28.62 59.49 7.84
C VAL A 34 -29.45 60.81 8.00
N PRO A 35 -29.49 61.89 7.13
CA PRO A 35 -29.06 62.12 5.72
C PRO A 35 -28.37 63.47 5.28
N ALA A 36 -27.61 63.44 4.18
CA ALA A 36 -27.61 64.40 3.01
C ALA A 36 -27.23 65.93 3.19
N PRO A 37 -27.32 66.81 2.14
CA PRO A 37 -26.36 66.92 1.00
C PRO A 37 -25.97 68.38 0.56
N GLY A 38 -25.05 68.56 -0.43
CA GLY A 38 -24.93 69.83 -1.20
C GLY A 38 -23.75 70.06 -2.19
N HIS A 39 -24.08 70.26 -3.49
CA HIS A 39 -23.45 71.02 -4.64
C HIS A 39 -21.90 71.20 -4.88
N GLY A 40 -21.49 71.42 -6.16
CA GLY A 40 -20.08 71.69 -6.58
C GLY A 40 -19.86 72.30 -8.00
N ASN A 41 -19.78 71.46 -9.06
CA ASN A 41 -19.82 71.78 -10.52
C ASN A 41 -18.58 72.33 -11.30
N HIS A 42 -18.56 72.06 -12.63
CA HIS A 42 -17.81 72.72 -13.75
C HIS A 42 -16.28 72.46 -13.93
N LYS A 43 -15.60 72.50 -15.10
CA LYS A 43 -15.76 72.52 -16.60
C LYS A 43 -14.39 73.09 -17.13
N GLU A 44 -13.84 72.96 -18.36
CA GLU A 44 -14.03 72.15 -19.59
C GLU A 44 -12.85 72.39 -20.60
N ASN A 45 -12.76 71.59 -21.68
CA ASN A 45 -12.05 71.84 -22.98
C ASN A 45 -10.53 71.56 -23.18
N SER A 46 -10.14 71.51 -24.47
CA SER A 46 -8.95 70.87 -25.12
C SER A 46 -8.46 71.73 -26.33
N PRO A 47 -7.72 71.31 -27.40
CA PRO A 47 -7.02 70.05 -27.77
C PRO A 47 -5.60 70.24 -28.43
N PHE A 48 -5.14 69.24 -29.24
CA PHE A 48 -3.93 69.16 -30.11
C PHE A 48 -2.58 68.90 -29.41
N LEU A 49 -1.83 67.81 -29.65
CA LEU A 49 -1.45 67.14 -30.91
C LEU A 49 -1.29 65.60 -30.72
N ASN A 50 -1.08 64.85 -31.82
CA ASN A 50 -0.87 63.40 -31.79
C ASN A 50 0.24 62.96 -32.77
N SER A 51 1.25 62.21 -32.29
CA SER A 51 2.31 61.59 -33.12
C SER A 51 3.04 60.47 -32.35
N THR A 52 2.71 59.22 -32.71
CA THR A 52 3.60 58.04 -32.73
C THR A 52 4.70 57.91 -31.66
N GLU A 53 4.38 57.24 -30.55
CA GLU A 53 5.00 55.95 -30.18
C GLU A 53 4.27 55.35 -28.96
N ALA A 54 3.55 54.23 -29.14
CA ALA A 54 2.73 53.61 -28.11
C ALA A 54 3.19 52.17 -27.80
N GLY A 55 3.19 51.77 -26.53
CA GLY A 55 3.41 50.34 -26.20
C GLY A 55 3.80 49.94 -24.78
N LYS A 56 4.11 50.86 -23.85
CA LYS A 56 4.45 50.50 -22.45
C LYS A 56 3.98 51.50 -21.40
N GLY A 57 3.15 51.01 -20.48
CA GLY A 57 3.14 51.46 -19.08
C GLY A 57 1.83 52.09 -18.58
N GLY A 58 1.14 51.38 -17.69
CA GLY A 58 0.53 52.03 -16.52
C GLY A 58 -0.98 52.26 -16.49
N ASP A 59 -1.81 51.21 -16.61
CA ASP A 59 -3.17 51.24 -16.05
C ASP A 59 -3.18 50.56 -14.67
N TYR A 60 -2.99 51.38 -13.62
CA TYR A 60 -3.52 51.09 -12.29
C TYR A 60 -4.90 51.75 -12.18
N TYR A 61 -5.76 51.25 -11.30
CA TYR A 61 -7.16 51.67 -11.13
C TYR A 61 -8.15 51.22 -12.22
N ASP A 62 -8.39 49.90 -12.29
CA ASP A 62 -9.79 49.46 -12.27
C ASP A 62 -9.97 48.19 -11.43
N ARG A 63 -10.49 48.35 -10.20
CA ARG A 63 -10.65 47.23 -9.25
C ARG A 63 -11.64 47.52 -8.12
N ASN A 64 -12.90 47.81 -8.46
CA ASN A 64 -14.01 47.77 -7.49
C ASN A 64 -15.41 47.55 -8.11
N LEU A 65 -15.52 46.79 -9.21
CA LEU A 65 -16.81 46.45 -9.83
C LEU A 65 -16.93 44.96 -10.20
N ALA A 66 -16.83 44.08 -9.21
CA ALA A 66 -16.91 42.62 -9.36
C ALA A 66 -17.92 42.00 -8.38
N LEU A 67 -19.19 42.44 -8.44
CA LEU A 67 -20.27 41.93 -7.57
C LEU A 67 -21.64 41.76 -8.26
N PHE A 68 -21.73 41.88 -9.60
CA PHE A 68 -22.97 41.67 -10.37
C PHE A 68 -22.70 41.03 -11.74
N GLU A 69 -21.99 39.89 -11.76
CA GLU A 69 -21.79 39.09 -12.99
C GLU A 69 -22.36 37.65 -12.89
N GLU A 70 -23.15 37.34 -11.85
CA GLU A 70 -23.88 36.07 -11.69
C GLU A 70 -25.30 36.09 -12.31
N GLU A 71 -25.58 36.94 -13.31
CA GLU A 71 -26.92 36.99 -13.92
C GLU A 71 -26.90 37.14 -15.46
N LEU A 72 -26.15 36.26 -16.14
CA LEU A 72 -26.14 36.16 -17.62
C LEU A 72 -26.30 34.73 -18.18
N ASP A 73 -26.88 33.81 -17.40
CA ASP A 73 -27.13 32.41 -17.81
C ASP A 73 -28.41 32.24 -18.66
N ILE A 74 -28.85 33.29 -19.38
CA ILE A 74 -29.90 33.24 -20.41
C ILE A 74 -29.27 33.01 -21.78
N ARG A 75 -28.47 31.94 -21.90
CA ARG A 75 -28.20 31.27 -23.17
C ARG A 75 -28.98 29.95 -23.17
N PRO A 76 -29.63 29.55 -24.27
CA PRO A 76 -30.42 28.33 -24.27
C PRO A 76 -29.52 27.14 -23.89
N LYS A 77 -29.90 26.38 -22.86
CA LYS A 77 -29.03 25.36 -22.22
C LYS A 77 -28.48 24.33 -23.22
N VAL A 78 -29.19 24.11 -24.33
CA VAL A 78 -28.73 23.28 -25.46
C VAL A 78 -27.48 23.86 -26.13
N SER A 79 -27.37 25.17 -26.37
CA SER A 79 -26.19 25.75 -27.04
C SER A 79 -24.96 25.81 -26.13
N SER A 80 -25.12 25.96 -24.81
CA SER A 80 -24.01 25.86 -23.86
C SER A 80 -23.57 24.41 -23.62
N LEU A 81 -24.48 23.43 -23.72
CA LEU A 81 -24.14 22.01 -23.77
C LEU A 81 -23.44 21.62 -25.07
N LEU A 82 -23.92 22.07 -26.24
CA LEU A 82 -23.27 21.85 -27.53
C LEU A 82 -21.87 22.50 -27.57
N GLY A 83 -21.73 23.74 -27.08
CA GLY A 83 -20.44 24.41 -26.96
C GLY A 83 -19.44 23.69 -26.04
N LYS A 84 -19.94 22.97 -25.02
CA LYS A 84 -19.12 22.06 -24.23
C LYS A 84 -18.78 20.78 -25.01
N LEU A 85 -19.76 20.11 -25.64
CA LEU A 85 -19.57 18.91 -26.47
C LEU A 85 -18.57 19.09 -27.63
N VAL A 86 -18.47 20.29 -28.22
CA VAL A 86 -17.45 20.62 -29.25
C VAL A 86 -16.02 20.61 -28.68
N ASN A 87 -15.86 20.73 -27.37
CA ASN A 87 -14.58 20.64 -26.64
C ASN A 87 -14.42 19.27 -25.92
N TYR A 88 -14.99 18.18 -26.45
CA TYR A 88 -14.96 16.86 -25.81
C TYR A 88 -13.62 16.11 -25.99
N THR A 89 -12.76 16.27 -24.99
CA THR A 89 -11.38 15.76 -24.84
C THR A 89 -11.01 14.27 -25.03
N ASN A 90 -11.80 13.37 -25.62
CA ASN A 90 -11.80 11.89 -25.32
C ASN A 90 -10.46 11.17 -24.99
N LEU A 91 -9.34 11.53 -25.64
CA LEU A 91 -7.98 11.02 -25.43
C LEU A 91 -7.39 11.21 -24.01
N THR A 92 -6.20 10.64 -23.80
CA THR A 92 -5.38 10.77 -22.58
C THR A 92 -4.49 12.00 -22.57
N GLN A 93 -4.34 12.59 -21.37
CA GLN A 93 -3.25 13.51 -21.05
C GLN A 93 -1.88 12.80 -21.12
N GLY A 94 -0.81 13.58 -21.16
CA GLY A 94 0.58 13.13 -21.19
C GLY A 94 1.56 14.14 -20.59
N VAL A 95 2.86 13.87 -20.74
CA VAL A 95 3.91 14.53 -19.93
C VAL A 95 3.96 16.04 -20.06
N LYS A 96 3.65 16.59 -21.24
CA LYS A 96 3.63 18.04 -21.43
C LYS A 96 2.61 18.75 -20.53
N GLU A 97 1.46 18.13 -20.25
CA GLU A 97 0.44 18.71 -19.38
C GLU A 97 0.83 18.59 -17.89
N HIS A 98 1.66 17.61 -17.53
CA HIS A 98 2.32 17.52 -16.21
C HIS A 98 3.39 18.60 -16.05
N GLU A 99 4.28 18.75 -17.04
CA GLU A 99 5.34 19.77 -17.08
C GLU A 99 4.76 21.19 -17.10
N GLU A 100 3.68 21.44 -17.85
CA GLU A 100 2.97 22.71 -17.82
C GLU A 100 2.35 22.97 -16.43
N ALA A 101 1.69 21.98 -15.82
CA ALA A 101 1.11 22.12 -14.49
C ALA A 101 2.16 22.46 -13.41
N GLU A 102 3.27 21.72 -13.34
CA GLU A 102 4.38 21.99 -12.41
C GLU A 102 5.02 23.36 -12.65
N SER A 103 5.11 23.82 -13.91
CA SER A 103 5.67 25.14 -14.23
C SER A 103 4.82 26.31 -13.70
N THR A 104 3.51 26.12 -13.52
CA THR A 104 2.58 27.18 -13.09
C THR A 104 2.83 27.66 -11.65
N ASP A 105 3.28 26.77 -10.76
CA ASP A 105 3.64 27.14 -9.38
C ASP A 105 5.01 27.85 -9.32
N GLY A 106 5.86 27.66 -10.34
CA GLY A 106 7.24 28.16 -10.35
C GLY A 106 7.43 29.59 -10.85
N SER A 107 6.71 30.04 -11.90
CA SER A 107 6.92 31.40 -12.43
C SER A 107 5.78 32.00 -13.26
N LYS A 108 5.57 33.32 -13.09
CA LYS A 108 4.78 34.25 -13.91
C LYS A 108 3.45 33.71 -14.47
N LYS A 109 2.35 34.04 -13.78
CA LYS A 109 0.96 33.88 -14.23
C LYS A 109 0.74 34.28 -15.70
N LYS A 110 0.75 33.30 -16.61
CA LYS A 110 -0.19 33.28 -17.73
C LYS A 110 -1.55 32.87 -17.19
N VAL A 111 -2.62 33.47 -17.70
CA VAL A 111 -3.98 33.02 -17.41
C VAL A 111 -4.23 31.73 -18.20
N SER A 112 -3.99 30.59 -17.56
CA SER A 112 -4.49 29.30 -18.04
C SER A 112 -6.02 29.25 -17.89
N LYS A 113 -6.68 28.45 -18.73
CA LYS A 113 -8.12 28.19 -18.55
C LYS A 113 -8.32 27.47 -17.20
N SER A 114 -9.33 27.89 -16.44
CA SER A 114 -9.74 27.16 -15.24
C SER A 114 -10.17 25.73 -15.60
N PRO A 115 -9.79 24.71 -14.79
CA PRO A 115 -10.17 23.31 -15.04
C PRO A 115 -11.70 23.19 -14.93
N SER A 116 -12.34 22.97 -16.07
CA SER A 116 -13.78 23.19 -16.27
C SER A 116 -14.59 21.90 -16.48
N MET A 117 -13.93 20.73 -16.51
CA MET A 117 -14.63 19.47 -16.70
C MET A 117 -15.18 18.93 -15.38
N GLY A 118 -16.48 18.58 -15.39
CA GLY A 118 -17.15 17.86 -14.32
C GLY A 118 -17.25 16.35 -14.61
N THR A 119 -17.58 15.57 -13.57
CA THR A 119 -17.60 14.09 -13.55
C THR A 119 -18.16 13.43 -14.81
N LEU A 120 -19.31 13.89 -15.32
CA LEU A 120 -19.99 13.29 -16.46
C LEU A 120 -19.12 13.30 -17.73
N MET A 121 -18.58 14.47 -18.08
CA MET A 121 -17.88 14.71 -19.34
C MET A 121 -16.37 14.44 -19.23
N GLY A 122 -15.80 14.66 -18.05
CA GLY A 122 -14.38 14.43 -17.78
C GLY A 122 -14.02 12.96 -17.53
N VAL A 123 -14.92 12.17 -16.90
CA VAL A 123 -14.64 10.81 -16.42
C VAL A 123 -15.60 9.76 -17.00
N TYR A 124 -16.91 9.97 -16.87
CA TYR A 124 -17.92 8.94 -17.20
C TYR A 124 -18.02 8.64 -18.70
N LEU A 125 -18.26 9.65 -19.55
CA LEU A 125 -18.35 9.45 -21.01
C LEU A 125 -17.04 8.87 -21.61
N PRO A 126 -15.83 9.36 -21.24
CA PRO A 126 -14.57 8.76 -21.70
C PRO A 126 -14.38 7.31 -21.24
N CYS A 127 -14.78 6.98 -20.02
CA CYS A 127 -14.69 5.61 -19.50
C CYS A 127 -15.59 4.66 -20.31
N MET A 128 -16.88 5.00 -20.48
CA MET A 128 -17.79 4.19 -21.33
C MET A 128 -17.30 4.05 -22.77
N GLN A 129 -16.74 5.11 -23.36
CA GLN A 129 -16.22 5.09 -24.74
C GLN A 129 -15.00 4.16 -24.92
N ASN A 130 -14.27 3.84 -23.86
CA ASN A 130 -13.15 2.90 -23.92
C ASN A 130 -13.53 1.46 -23.50
N ILE A 131 -14.63 1.30 -22.75
CA ILE A 131 -15.18 -0.02 -22.41
C ILE A 131 -15.98 -0.60 -23.60
N PHE A 132 -16.84 0.20 -24.23
CA PHE A 132 -17.61 -0.25 -25.40
C PHE A 132 -16.70 -0.38 -26.63
N GLY A 133 -16.42 -1.62 -27.04
CA GLY A 133 -15.60 -1.95 -28.19
C GLY A 133 -16.18 -3.07 -29.05
N VAL A 134 -15.41 -3.48 -30.06
CA VAL A 134 -15.82 -4.41 -31.15
C VAL A 134 -16.50 -5.70 -30.68
N ILE A 135 -16.09 -6.26 -29.53
CA ILE A 135 -16.63 -7.51 -28.96
C ILE A 135 -18.15 -7.45 -28.73
N LEU A 136 -18.70 -6.29 -28.35
CA LEU A 136 -20.15 -6.08 -28.17
C LEU A 136 -20.94 -6.38 -29.44
N PHE A 137 -20.39 -6.03 -30.61
CA PHE A 137 -21.08 -6.14 -31.90
C PHE A 137 -20.71 -7.39 -32.69
N LEU A 138 -19.46 -7.86 -32.61
CA LEU A 138 -18.94 -8.94 -33.47
C LEU A 138 -18.84 -10.31 -32.80
N ARG A 139 -18.92 -10.39 -31.46
CA ARG A 139 -18.68 -11.66 -30.72
C ARG A 139 -19.65 -11.94 -29.58
N LEU A 140 -20.43 -10.96 -29.10
CA LEU A 140 -21.35 -11.20 -27.98
C LEU A 140 -22.51 -12.14 -28.34
N THR A 141 -23.08 -12.03 -29.55
CA THR A 141 -24.09 -12.99 -30.06
C THR A 141 -23.51 -14.41 -30.15
N TRP A 142 -22.32 -14.53 -30.74
CA TRP A 142 -21.59 -15.79 -30.88
C TRP A 142 -21.26 -16.46 -29.52
N MET A 143 -20.81 -15.68 -28.54
CA MET A 143 -20.58 -16.16 -27.17
C MET A 143 -21.88 -16.73 -26.56
N VAL A 144 -23.01 -16.04 -26.76
CA VAL A 144 -24.33 -16.50 -26.27
C VAL A 144 -24.78 -17.78 -26.97
N GLY A 145 -24.53 -17.93 -28.28
CA GLY A 145 -24.85 -19.16 -29.01
C GLY A 145 -24.03 -20.38 -28.57
N MET A 146 -22.71 -20.19 -28.33
CA MET A 146 -21.82 -21.30 -27.97
C MET A 146 -21.90 -21.67 -26.47
N ALA A 147 -21.92 -20.70 -25.56
CA ALA A 147 -21.98 -20.96 -24.11
C ALA A 147 -23.41 -21.10 -23.57
N GLY A 148 -24.43 -20.72 -24.34
CA GLY A 148 -25.78 -20.54 -23.84
C GLY A 148 -25.90 -19.30 -22.93
N VAL A 149 -27.13 -18.88 -22.66
CA VAL A 149 -27.42 -17.69 -21.85
C VAL A 149 -26.85 -17.82 -20.43
N LEU A 150 -26.97 -18.99 -19.79
CA LEU A 150 -26.60 -19.16 -18.38
C LEU A 150 -25.09 -19.04 -18.14
N GLN A 151 -24.26 -19.72 -18.95
CA GLN A 151 -22.81 -19.62 -18.82
C GLN A 151 -22.29 -18.27 -19.35
N SER A 152 -22.92 -17.69 -20.38
CA SER A 152 -22.60 -16.32 -20.83
C SER A 152 -22.79 -15.29 -19.72
N PHE A 153 -23.89 -15.38 -18.97
CA PHE A 153 -24.14 -14.51 -17.83
C PHE A 153 -23.04 -14.65 -16.75
N LEU A 154 -22.56 -15.87 -16.50
CA LEU A 154 -21.44 -16.12 -15.59
C LEU A 154 -20.11 -15.54 -16.10
N ILE A 155 -19.81 -15.64 -17.40
CA ILE A 155 -18.62 -15.04 -18.03
C ILE A 155 -18.64 -13.52 -17.85
N VAL A 156 -19.76 -12.86 -18.16
CA VAL A 156 -19.94 -11.42 -17.96
C VAL A 156 -19.77 -11.05 -16.48
N LEU A 157 -20.38 -11.81 -15.57
CA LEU A 157 -20.32 -11.55 -14.12
C LEU A 157 -18.88 -11.62 -13.59
N LEU A 158 -18.12 -12.66 -13.90
CA LEU A 158 -16.74 -12.82 -13.46
C LEU A 158 -15.84 -11.67 -13.95
N CYS A 159 -16.00 -11.28 -15.22
CA CYS A 159 -15.23 -10.20 -15.83
C CYS A 159 -15.59 -8.82 -15.23
N CYS A 160 -16.88 -8.53 -15.06
CA CYS A 160 -17.35 -7.27 -14.46
C CYS A 160 -16.99 -7.16 -12.96
N CYS A 161 -17.03 -8.27 -12.20
CA CYS A 161 -16.57 -8.27 -10.81
C CYS A 161 -15.07 -7.98 -10.68
N CYS A 162 -14.25 -8.54 -11.58
CA CYS A 162 -12.81 -8.28 -11.64
C CYS A 162 -12.50 -6.78 -11.82
N THR A 163 -13.16 -6.12 -12.76
CA THR A 163 -12.90 -4.71 -13.09
C THR A 163 -13.56 -3.74 -12.10
N MET A 164 -14.70 -4.11 -11.50
CA MET A 164 -15.30 -3.37 -10.39
C MET A 164 -14.39 -3.33 -9.15
N LEU A 165 -13.85 -4.47 -8.72
CA LEU A 165 -12.94 -4.53 -7.56
C LEU A 165 -11.64 -3.75 -7.83
N THR A 166 -11.10 -3.86 -9.05
CA THR A 166 -9.95 -3.07 -9.50
C THR A 166 -10.23 -1.56 -9.49
N THR A 167 -11.48 -1.15 -9.78
CA THR A 167 -11.89 0.25 -9.75
C THR A 167 -12.07 0.79 -8.33
N ILE A 168 -12.42 -0.05 -7.35
CA ILE A 168 -12.37 0.30 -5.93
C ILE A 168 -10.91 0.53 -5.49
N SER A 169 -9.98 -0.33 -5.91
CA SER A 169 -8.53 -0.13 -5.69
C SER A 169 -8.02 1.15 -6.35
N MET A 170 -8.41 1.44 -7.59
CA MET A 170 -8.05 2.68 -8.30
C MET A 170 -8.66 3.92 -7.65
N SER A 171 -9.88 3.83 -7.11
CA SER A 171 -10.52 4.90 -6.33
C SER A 171 -9.79 5.21 -5.01
N ALA A 172 -9.14 4.20 -4.40
CA ALA A 172 -8.27 4.42 -3.25
C ALA A 172 -7.00 5.18 -3.64
N ILE A 173 -6.37 4.83 -4.77
CA ILE A 173 -5.23 5.57 -5.35
C ILE A 173 -5.62 7.04 -5.62
N ALA A 174 -6.73 7.26 -6.35
CA ALA A 174 -7.23 8.59 -6.71
C ALA A 174 -7.69 9.46 -5.53
N THR A 175 -7.75 8.91 -4.31
CA THR A 175 -8.06 9.66 -3.07
C THR A 175 -6.89 9.72 -2.08
N ASN A 176 -5.74 9.13 -2.43
CA ASN A 176 -4.50 9.18 -1.66
C ASN A 176 -3.60 10.34 -2.13
N GLY A 177 -3.38 11.33 -1.26
CA GLY A 177 -2.59 12.52 -1.59
C GLY A 177 -3.29 13.48 -2.57
N VAL A 178 -2.51 14.38 -3.19
CA VAL A 178 -2.97 15.25 -4.28
C VAL A 178 -2.86 14.48 -5.59
N VAL A 179 -3.89 14.56 -6.44
CA VAL A 179 -3.88 13.88 -7.75
C VAL A 179 -3.08 14.74 -8.74
N PRO A 180 -1.99 14.23 -9.35
CA PRO A 180 -1.20 14.99 -10.32
C PRO A 180 -1.93 15.15 -11.66
N ALA A 181 -1.73 16.28 -12.33
CA ALA A 181 -2.12 16.44 -13.74
C ALA A 181 -1.19 15.59 -14.64
N GLY A 182 -1.73 14.91 -15.65
CA GLY A 182 -0.94 14.03 -16.53
C GLY A 182 -1.48 12.61 -16.72
N GLY A 183 -2.63 12.26 -16.13
CA GLY A 183 -3.33 11.01 -16.38
C GLY A 183 -3.01 9.84 -15.44
N SER A 184 -3.46 8.64 -15.84
CA SER A 184 -3.41 7.42 -15.01
C SER A 184 -2.01 7.02 -14.54
N TYR A 185 -1.00 7.13 -15.40
CA TYR A 185 0.39 6.73 -15.09
C TYR A 185 0.96 7.53 -13.91
N PHE A 186 0.96 8.87 -13.97
CA PHE A 186 1.51 9.70 -12.90
C PHE A 186 0.72 9.58 -11.60
N MET A 187 -0.60 9.40 -11.68
CA MET A 187 -1.44 9.10 -10.51
C MET A 187 -1.03 7.77 -9.84
N ILE A 188 -0.67 6.74 -10.62
CA ILE A 188 -0.23 5.44 -10.09
C ILE A 188 1.21 5.53 -9.57
N SER A 189 2.16 6.11 -10.31
CA SER A 189 3.58 6.15 -9.93
C SER A 189 3.85 7.05 -8.72
N ARG A 190 3.16 8.18 -8.57
CA ARG A 190 3.33 9.08 -7.41
C ARG A 190 2.65 8.56 -6.14
N SER A 191 1.55 7.81 -6.26
CA SER A 191 0.83 7.26 -5.10
C SER A 191 1.32 5.87 -4.64
N LEU A 192 1.82 5.02 -5.55
CA LEU A 192 2.29 3.67 -5.22
C LEU A 192 3.82 3.51 -5.16
N GLY A 193 4.58 4.41 -5.79
CA GLY A 193 6.04 4.28 -5.97
C GLY A 193 6.44 3.98 -7.44
N PRO A 194 7.68 4.32 -7.84
CA PRO A 194 8.13 4.19 -9.22
C PRO A 194 8.25 2.74 -9.70
N GLU A 195 8.46 1.78 -8.81
CA GLU A 195 8.61 0.35 -9.11
C GLU A 195 7.28 -0.25 -9.58
N PHE A 196 6.21 0.03 -8.82
CA PHE A 196 4.84 -0.32 -9.23
C PHE A 196 4.38 0.52 -10.43
N GLY A 197 4.67 1.83 -10.44
CA GLY A 197 4.32 2.72 -11.54
C GLY A 197 4.89 2.28 -12.89
N GLY A 198 6.19 1.95 -12.94
CA GLY A 198 6.85 1.47 -14.15
C GLY A 198 6.38 0.09 -14.60
N ALA A 199 6.26 -0.87 -13.69
CA ALA A 199 5.77 -2.21 -14.02
C ALA A 199 4.32 -2.18 -14.55
N VAL A 200 3.41 -1.50 -13.84
CA VAL A 200 2.01 -1.30 -14.28
C VAL A 200 1.96 -0.54 -15.60
N GLY A 201 2.75 0.53 -15.74
CA GLY A 201 2.82 1.35 -16.95
C GLY A 201 3.24 0.56 -18.19
N LEU A 202 4.26 -0.30 -18.10
CA LEU A 202 4.69 -1.15 -19.21
C LEU A 202 3.66 -2.23 -19.57
N CYS A 203 3.00 -2.84 -18.57
CA CYS A 203 1.92 -3.79 -18.82
C CYS A 203 0.72 -3.13 -19.54
N PHE A 204 0.33 -1.93 -19.09
CA PHE A 204 -0.73 -1.13 -19.68
C PHE A 204 -0.37 -0.61 -21.09
N TYR A 205 0.91 -0.29 -21.34
CA TYR A 205 1.43 0.06 -22.66
C TYR A 205 1.29 -1.08 -23.67
N LEU A 206 1.74 -2.29 -23.32
CA LEU A 206 1.62 -3.46 -24.19
C LEU A 206 0.15 -3.81 -24.43
N GLY A 207 -0.68 -3.83 -23.38
CA GLY A 207 -2.13 -4.03 -23.49
C GLY A 207 -2.80 -3.02 -24.43
N THR A 208 -2.54 -1.72 -24.27
CA THR A 208 -3.11 -0.69 -25.15
C THR A 208 -2.60 -0.80 -26.59
N THR A 209 -1.36 -1.25 -26.81
CA THR A 209 -0.81 -1.41 -28.16
C THR A 209 -1.44 -2.59 -28.91
N PHE A 210 -1.61 -3.74 -28.24
CA PHE A 210 -2.38 -4.87 -28.79
C PHE A 210 -3.87 -4.54 -28.94
N ALA A 211 -4.43 -3.60 -28.14
CA ALA A 211 -5.82 -3.15 -28.30
C ALA A 211 -6.00 -2.46 -29.66
N GLY A 212 -5.04 -1.60 -30.04
CA GLY A 212 -4.98 -0.98 -31.36
C GLY A 212 -5.03 -2.02 -32.49
N ALA A 213 -4.22 -3.08 -32.40
CA ALA A 213 -4.23 -4.18 -33.37
C ALA A 213 -5.58 -4.93 -33.41
N MET A 214 -6.14 -5.27 -32.25
CA MET A 214 -7.45 -5.95 -32.16
C MET A 214 -8.58 -5.12 -32.78
N TYR A 215 -8.61 -3.81 -32.52
CA TYR A 215 -9.60 -2.93 -33.14
C TYR A 215 -9.35 -2.78 -34.65
N ILE A 216 -8.11 -2.68 -35.12
CA ILE A 216 -7.80 -2.63 -36.56
C ILE A 216 -8.29 -3.89 -37.28
N LEU A 217 -7.97 -5.08 -36.76
CA LEU A 217 -8.47 -6.35 -37.31
C LEU A 217 -10.01 -6.40 -37.31
N GLY A 218 -10.67 -5.93 -36.24
CA GLY A 218 -12.12 -5.85 -36.16
C GLY A 218 -12.75 -4.89 -37.17
N ALA A 219 -12.11 -3.75 -37.45
CA ALA A 219 -12.58 -2.80 -38.47
C ALA A 219 -12.44 -3.37 -39.89
N ILE A 220 -11.38 -4.12 -40.16
CA ILE A 220 -11.18 -4.83 -41.44
C ILE A 220 -12.13 -6.03 -41.58
N GLU A 221 -12.45 -6.75 -40.50
CA GLU A 221 -13.48 -7.80 -40.51
C GLU A 221 -14.86 -7.22 -40.86
N ILE A 222 -15.23 -6.05 -40.33
CA ILE A 222 -16.47 -5.36 -40.72
C ILE A 222 -16.42 -4.95 -42.21
N LEU A 223 -15.31 -4.37 -42.66
CA LEU A 223 -15.14 -3.89 -44.02
C LEU A 223 -15.25 -5.01 -45.07
N LEU A 224 -14.53 -6.12 -44.86
CA LEU A 224 -14.45 -7.24 -45.81
C LEU A 224 -15.65 -8.18 -45.73
N THR A 225 -16.26 -8.40 -44.57
CA THR A 225 -17.42 -9.30 -44.47
C THR A 225 -18.73 -8.58 -44.79
N TYR A 226 -18.94 -7.36 -44.28
CA TYR A 226 -20.27 -6.72 -44.25
C TYR A 226 -20.43 -5.46 -45.12
N ILE A 227 -19.35 -4.85 -45.63
CA ILE A 227 -19.44 -3.62 -46.43
C ILE A 227 -19.05 -3.85 -47.90
N VAL A 228 -17.88 -4.43 -48.18
CA VAL A 228 -17.39 -4.67 -49.54
C VAL A 228 -16.69 -6.05 -49.68
N PRO A 229 -17.43 -7.17 -49.67
CA PRO A 229 -16.84 -8.50 -49.85
C PRO A 229 -16.16 -8.70 -51.22
N GLN A 230 -16.56 -7.93 -52.24
CA GLN A 230 -15.91 -7.90 -53.55
C GLN A 230 -14.50 -7.26 -53.55
N ALA A 231 -14.05 -6.68 -52.43
CA ALA A 231 -12.72 -6.10 -52.29
C ALA A 231 -11.65 -7.10 -51.81
N ALA A 232 -11.98 -8.39 -51.66
CA ALA A 232 -10.98 -9.41 -51.35
C ALA A 232 -9.88 -9.45 -52.43
N ILE A 233 -8.61 -9.47 -52.02
CA ILE A 233 -7.47 -9.59 -52.94
C ILE A 233 -7.22 -11.07 -53.23
N PHE A 234 -7.13 -11.88 -52.17
CA PHE A 234 -6.99 -13.32 -52.24
C PHE A 234 -8.38 -13.97 -52.22
N HIS A 235 -8.77 -14.56 -53.34
CA HIS A 235 -9.98 -15.37 -53.47
C HIS A 235 -9.62 -16.86 -53.28
N PRO A 236 -10.47 -17.67 -52.61
CA PRO A 236 -10.21 -19.09 -52.44
C PRO A 236 -10.35 -19.86 -53.76
N SER A 237 -9.42 -20.79 -54.02
CA SER A 237 -9.50 -21.72 -55.15
C SER A 237 -10.15 -23.06 -54.78
N GLY A 238 -10.47 -23.28 -53.49
CA GLY A 238 -11.13 -24.47 -52.97
C GLY A 238 -11.49 -24.32 -51.49
N ALA A 239 -12.36 -25.21 -50.99
CA ALA A 239 -12.96 -25.08 -49.66
C ALA A 239 -11.95 -25.09 -48.49
N HIS A 240 -10.87 -25.89 -48.59
CA HIS A 240 -9.82 -25.94 -47.56
C HIS A 240 -9.02 -24.62 -47.44
N ASP A 241 -8.87 -23.88 -48.54
CA ASP A 241 -8.02 -22.68 -48.57
C ASP A 241 -8.75 -21.42 -48.07
N ALA A 242 -10.08 -21.44 -47.94
CA ALA A 242 -10.91 -20.28 -47.63
C ALA A 242 -10.48 -19.51 -46.37
N SER A 243 -10.22 -20.22 -45.27
CA SER A 243 -9.72 -19.61 -44.04
C SER A 243 -8.34 -18.95 -44.21
N SER A 244 -7.46 -19.55 -45.03
CA SER A 244 -6.12 -19.00 -45.30
C SER A 244 -6.15 -17.75 -46.17
N ALA A 245 -7.05 -17.72 -47.17
CA ALA A 245 -7.26 -16.58 -48.05
C ALA A 245 -7.80 -15.37 -47.25
N MET A 246 -8.79 -15.59 -46.38
CA MET A 246 -9.36 -14.54 -45.53
C MET A 246 -8.30 -13.97 -44.57
N LEU A 247 -7.51 -14.81 -43.89
CA LEU A 247 -6.42 -14.34 -43.02
C LEU A 247 -5.37 -13.53 -43.78
N ASN A 248 -5.05 -13.87 -45.03
CA ASN A 248 -4.13 -13.08 -45.85
C ASN A 248 -4.73 -11.75 -46.31
N ASN A 249 -6.03 -11.67 -46.56
CA ASN A 249 -6.73 -10.38 -46.77
C ASN A 249 -6.69 -9.51 -45.50
N MET A 250 -6.98 -10.08 -44.32
CA MET A 250 -6.91 -9.36 -43.04
C MET A 250 -5.52 -8.75 -42.80
N ARG A 251 -4.44 -9.46 -43.14
CA ARG A 251 -3.06 -8.94 -43.06
C ARG A 251 -2.90 -7.70 -43.93
N VAL A 252 -3.09 -7.83 -45.25
CA VAL A 252 -2.80 -6.75 -46.21
C VAL A 252 -3.65 -5.51 -45.94
N TYR A 253 -4.94 -5.67 -45.67
CA TYR A 253 -5.80 -4.53 -45.32
C TYR A 253 -5.47 -3.96 -43.93
N GLY A 254 -5.11 -4.81 -42.97
CA GLY A 254 -4.69 -4.39 -41.63
C GLY A 254 -3.43 -3.54 -41.64
N THR A 255 -2.37 -3.94 -42.36
CA THR A 255 -1.11 -3.18 -42.41
C THR A 255 -1.32 -1.81 -43.07
N VAL A 256 -2.05 -1.75 -44.18
CA VAL A 256 -2.39 -0.50 -44.88
C VAL A 256 -3.21 0.42 -43.98
N PHE A 257 -4.18 -0.12 -43.24
CA PHE A 257 -5.01 0.66 -42.32
C PHE A 257 -4.23 1.15 -41.09
N LEU A 258 -3.33 0.34 -40.52
CA LEU A 258 -2.42 0.75 -39.45
C LEU A 258 -1.51 1.90 -39.91
N ILE A 259 -0.92 1.81 -41.10
CA ILE A 259 -0.07 2.88 -41.67
C ILE A 259 -0.87 4.17 -41.82
N LEU A 260 -2.09 4.09 -42.37
CA LEU A 260 -2.99 5.25 -42.51
C LEU A 260 -3.31 5.88 -41.14
N MET A 261 -3.67 5.08 -40.15
CA MET A 261 -3.96 5.56 -38.79
C MET A 261 -2.72 6.17 -38.12
N ALA A 262 -1.54 5.56 -38.27
CA ALA A 262 -0.29 6.09 -37.74
C ALA A 262 0.08 7.44 -38.37
N VAL A 263 -0.16 7.61 -39.68
CA VAL A 263 0.02 8.91 -40.37
C VAL A 263 -0.97 9.96 -39.85
N VAL A 264 -2.25 9.62 -39.66
CA VAL A 264 -3.24 10.54 -39.06
C VAL A 264 -2.81 10.99 -37.66
N VAL A 265 -2.32 10.07 -36.83
CA VAL A 265 -1.78 10.37 -35.49
C VAL A 265 -0.53 11.24 -35.55
N PHE A 266 0.38 10.97 -36.49
CA PHE A 266 1.62 11.74 -36.65
C PHE A 266 1.41 13.15 -37.18
N VAL A 267 0.42 13.37 -38.07
CA VAL A 267 0.12 14.67 -38.68
C VAL A 267 -0.50 15.65 -37.68
N GLY A 268 -1.35 15.17 -36.76
CA GLY A 268 -1.76 15.98 -35.61
C GLY A 268 -2.96 15.44 -34.84
N VAL A 269 -2.76 15.15 -33.56
CA VAL A 269 -3.78 14.54 -32.68
C VAL A 269 -5.00 15.45 -32.48
N LYS A 270 -4.88 16.76 -32.75
CA LYS A 270 -5.96 17.75 -32.69
C LYS A 270 -7.17 17.42 -33.57
N TYR A 271 -7.00 16.66 -34.65
CA TYR A 271 -8.13 16.22 -35.49
C TYR A 271 -8.88 15.04 -34.87
N VAL A 272 -8.16 14.05 -34.33
CA VAL A 272 -8.74 12.91 -33.60
C VAL A 272 -9.61 13.38 -32.44
N ASN A 273 -9.11 14.37 -31.67
CA ASN A 273 -9.84 15.04 -30.60
C ASN A 273 -11.19 15.65 -31.00
N LYS A 274 -11.40 16.01 -32.29
CA LYS A 274 -12.69 16.54 -32.76
C LYS A 274 -13.69 15.45 -33.15
N PHE A 275 -13.21 14.31 -33.64
CA PHE A 275 -14.06 13.15 -33.98
C PHE A 275 -14.45 12.31 -32.76
N ALA A 276 -13.78 12.54 -31.62
CA ALA A 276 -14.12 12.07 -30.27
C ALA A 276 -15.63 11.89 -29.99
N SER A 277 -16.42 12.94 -30.23
CA SER A 277 -17.86 13.00 -29.93
C SER A 277 -18.71 12.29 -30.98
N LEU A 278 -18.25 12.25 -32.24
CA LEU A 278 -18.89 11.48 -33.31
C LEU A 278 -18.81 9.97 -33.01
N PHE A 279 -17.63 9.47 -32.64
CA PHE A 279 -17.46 8.05 -32.30
C PHE A 279 -18.33 7.64 -31.10
N LEU A 280 -18.44 8.50 -30.08
CA LEU A 280 -19.34 8.29 -28.94
C LEU A 280 -20.82 8.25 -29.36
N ALA A 281 -21.25 9.14 -30.27
CA ALA A 281 -22.61 9.13 -30.80
C ALA A 281 -22.91 7.85 -31.59
N CYS A 282 -21.99 7.37 -32.42
CA CYS A 282 -22.12 6.10 -33.15
C CYS A 282 -22.37 4.91 -32.20
N VAL A 283 -21.62 4.81 -31.09
CA VAL A 283 -21.81 3.76 -30.07
C VAL A 283 -23.19 3.83 -29.43
N VAL A 284 -23.59 5.02 -28.94
CA VAL A 284 -24.85 5.19 -28.22
C VAL A 284 -26.06 4.93 -29.14
N ILE A 285 -26.02 5.42 -30.38
CA ILE A 285 -27.09 5.16 -31.37
C ILE A 285 -27.18 3.66 -31.69
N SER A 286 -26.04 2.97 -31.90
CA SER A 286 -26.03 1.53 -32.18
C SER A 286 -26.65 0.71 -31.03
N ILE A 287 -26.30 1.03 -29.78
CA ILE A 287 -26.87 0.36 -28.60
C ILE A 287 -28.38 0.62 -28.48
N LEU A 288 -28.85 1.85 -28.71
CA LEU A 288 -30.28 2.17 -28.70
C LEU A 288 -31.05 1.46 -29.83
N SER A 289 -30.46 1.31 -31.02
CA SER A 289 -31.05 0.57 -32.14
C SER A 289 -31.20 -0.94 -31.86
N ILE A 290 -30.29 -1.53 -31.06
CA ILE A 290 -30.42 -2.92 -30.60
C ILE A 290 -31.61 -3.06 -29.64
N TYR A 291 -31.73 -2.19 -28.63
CA TYR A 291 -32.87 -2.23 -27.71
C TYR A 291 -34.21 -1.95 -28.39
N ALA A 292 -34.27 -0.98 -29.31
CA ALA A 292 -35.47 -0.65 -30.06
C ALA A 292 -35.93 -1.84 -30.94
N GLY A 293 -34.99 -2.53 -31.60
CA GLY A 293 -35.27 -3.71 -32.40
C GLY A 293 -35.70 -4.93 -31.56
N ALA A 294 -35.03 -5.17 -30.43
CA ALA A 294 -35.42 -6.23 -29.50
C ALA A 294 -36.84 -6.01 -28.94
N ILE A 295 -37.20 -4.78 -28.55
CA ILE A 295 -38.56 -4.42 -28.10
C ILE A 295 -39.58 -4.57 -29.25
N LYS A 296 -39.24 -4.14 -30.46
CA LYS A 296 -40.09 -4.33 -31.65
C LYS A 296 -40.38 -5.82 -31.90
N SER A 297 -39.40 -6.70 -31.71
CA SER A 297 -39.53 -8.16 -31.90
C SER A 297 -40.55 -8.86 -30.97
N ILE A 298 -41.06 -8.18 -29.94
CA ILE A 298 -42.16 -8.67 -29.09
C ILE A 298 -43.50 -8.64 -29.86
N PHE A 299 -43.67 -7.69 -30.79
CA PHE A 299 -44.93 -7.40 -31.48
C PHE A 299 -44.87 -7.67 -32.98
N ASP A 300 -43.71 -7.46 -33.59
CA ASP A 300 -43.50 -7.46 -35.05
C ASP A 300 -42.04 -7.88 -35.36
N PRO A 301 -41.73 -9.19 -35.33
CA PRO A 301 -40.39 -9.72 -35.52
C PRO A 301 -39.89 -9.55 -36.97
N PRO A 302 -38.60 -9.25 -37.19
CA PRO A 302 -38.06 -9.05 -38.53
C PRO A 302 -37.91 -10.38 -39.29
N GLU A 303 -38.46 -10.45 -40.49
CA GLU A 303 -38.42 -11.63 -41.36
C GLU A 303 -37.02 -11.90 -41.95
N PHE A 304 -36.18 -12.61 -41.19
CA PHE A 304 -34.93 -13.19 -41.65
C PHE A 304 -35.04 -14.73 -41.68
N PRO A 305 -35.48 -15.34 -42.80
CA PRO A 305 -35.58 -16.79 -42.93
C PRO A 305 -34.21 -17.45 -43.10
N ILE A 306 -34.04 -18.64 -42.54
CA ILE A 306 -32.84 -19.49 -42.67
C ILE A 306 -33.22 -20.87 -43.20
N CYS A 307 -32.31 -21.46 -43.97
CA CYS A 307 -32.56 -22.71 -44.67
C CYS A 307 -31.90 -23.91 -43.95
N MET A 308 -32.69 -24.95 -43.72
CA MET A 308 -32.31 -26.18 -43.02
C MET A 308 -32.49 -27.40 -43.93
N LEU A 309 -31.59 -28.38 -43.82
CA LEU A 309 -31.69 -29.69 -44.46
C LEU A 309 -31.68 -30.74 -43.35
N GLY A 310 -32.82 -31.37 -43.09
CA GLY A 310 -32.98 -32.16 -41.86
C GLY A 310 -32.71 -31.27 -40.64
N ASN A 311 -31.71 -31.61 -39.84
CA ASN A 311 -31.30 -30.83 -38.67
C ASN A 311 -30.13 -29.85 -38.94
N ARG A 312 -29.51 -29.88 -40.14
CA ARG A 312 -28.30 -29.10 -40.50
C ARG A 312 -28.62 -27.74 -41.13
N THR A 313 -27.89 -26.70 -40.74
CA THR A 313 -28.00 -25.35 -41.32
C THR A 313 -27.19 -25.20 -42.61
N LEU A 314 -27.81 -24.64 -43.66
CA LEU A 314 -27.17 -24.36 -44.95
C LEU A 314 -26.71 -22.90 -45.07
N SER A 315 -25.62 -22.67 -45.80
CA SER A 315 -25.12 -21.33 -46.16
C SER A 315 -25.98 -20.72 -47.27
N ARG A 316 -26.69 -19.63 -46.98
CA ARG A 316 -27.73 -19.05 -47.85
C ARG A 316 -27.18 -18.37 -49.11
N ASP A 317 -25.95 -17.87 -49.06
CA ASP A 317 -25.24 -17.20 -50.17
C ASP A 317 -25.20 -18.00 -51.49
N HIS A 318 -25.22 -19.33 -51.41
CA HIS A 318 -25.04 -20.19 -52.59
C HIS A 318 -26.33 -20.36 -53.41
N PHE A 319 -27.52 -20.16 -52.83
CA PHE A 319 -28.80 -20.48 -53.49
C PHE A 319 -29.94 -19.53 -53.11
N ASP A 320 -30.73 -19.17 -54.13
CA ASP A 320 -31.74 -18.12 -54.03
C ASP A 320 -33.03 -18.60 -53.34
N VAL A 321 -33.41 -19.88 -53.51
CA VAL A 321 -34.66 -20.47 -53.01
C VAL A 321 -34.38 -21.69 -52.11
N CYS A 322 -34.95 -21.70 -50.90
CA CYS A 322 -34.84 -22.80 -49.94
C CYS A 322 -35.81 -23.95 -50.28
N ALA A 323 -35.63 -24.60 -51.43
CA ALA A 323 -36.43 -25.75 -51.86
C ALA A 323 -35.63 -26.71 -52.76
N LYS A 324 -36.01 -28.00 -52.79
CA LYS A 324 -35.41 -28.98 -53.71
C LYS A 324 -35.81 -28.75 -55.17
N THR A 325 -37.03 -28.27 -55.41
CA THR A 325 -37.60 -28.01 -56.73
C THR A 325 -38.27 -26.63 -56.78
N ILE A 326 -38.28 -26.04 -57.98
CA ILE A 326 -39.00 -24.79 -58.27
C ILE A 326 -40.04 -25.05 -59.35
N VAL A 327 -41.22 -24.43 -59.24
CA VAL A 327 -42.22 -24.44 -60.31
C VAL A 327 -41.98 -23.23 -61.19
N LYS A 328 -41.65 -23.48 -62.46
CA LYS A 328 -41.45 -22.44 -63.48
C LYS A 328 -42.26 -22.81 -64.71
N ASP A 329 -43.09 -21.90 -65.19
CA ASP A 329 -43.93 -22.08 -66.39
C ASP A 329 -44.77 -23.39 -66.34
N ASN A 330 -45.36 -23.67 -65.16
CA ASN A 330 -46.07 -24.92 -64.80
C ASN A 330 -45.24 -26.23 -64.86
N MET A 331 -43.93 -26.16 -65.08
CA MET A 331 -43.02 -27.30 -64.98
C MET A 331 -42.25 -27.28 -63.66
N THR A 332 -42.10 -28.45 -63.03
CA THR A 332 -41.20 -28.64 -61.89
C THR A 332 -39.77 -28.82 -62.38
N VAL A 333 -38.90 -27.87 -62.06
CA VAL A 333 -37.47 -27.87 -62.42
C VAL A 333 -36.64 -28.05 -61.13
N ALA A 334 -35.50 -28.71 -61.25
CA ALA A 334 -34.51 -28.75 -60.16
C ALA A 334 -34.13 -27.32 -59.73
N SER A 335 -33.99 -27.08 -58.43
CA SER A 335 -33.47 -25.80 -57.94
C SER A 335 -31.93 -25.76 -58.02
N LYS A 336 -31.36 -24.56 -57.86
CA LYS A 336 -29.90 -24.39 -57.71
C LYS A 336 -29.35 -25.16 -56.49
N LEU A 337 -30.18 -25.40 -55.46
CA LEU A 337 -29.81 -26.23 -54.32
C LEU A 337 -29.68 -27.72 -54.69
N TRP A 338 -30.56 -28.22 -55.59
CA TRP A 338 -30.45 -29.58 -56.13
C TRP A 338 -29.18 -29.75 -57.00
N GLU A 339 -28.87 -28.77 -57.84
CA GLU A 339 -27.65 -28.77 -58.67
C GLU A 339 -26.36 -28.86 -57.82
N LEU A 340 -26.33 -28.18 -56.66
CA LEU A 340 -25.20 -28.22 -55.73
C LEU A 340 -25.01 -29.57 -55.02
N PHE A 341 -26.09 -30.31 -54.73
CA PHE A 341 -26.05 -31.60 -54.01
C PHE A 341 -26.10 -32.86 -54.92
N CYS A 342 -26.44 -32.71 -56.19
CA CYS A 342 -26.55 -33.81 -57.17
C CYS A 342 -25.70 -33.63 -58.44
N HIS A 343 -25.09 -32.46 -58.65
CA HIS A 343 -24.30 -32.11 -59.84
C HIS A 343 -25.03 -32.20 -61.20
N THR A 344 -26.35 -32.43 -61.20
CA THR A 344 -27.18 -32.53 -62.40
C THR A 344 -28.46 -31.71 -62.27
N THR A 345 -28.86 -31.05 -63.35
CA THR A 345 -30.14 -30.32 -63.45
C THR A 345 -31.35 -31.23 -63.70
N ASN A 346 -31.12 -32.50 -64.03
CA ASN A 346 -32.15 -33.53 -64.12
C ASN A 346 -32.54 -34.06 -62.73
N LEU A 347 -33.81 -34.44 -62.58
CA LEU A 347 -34.37 -35.05 -61.37
C LEU A 347 -34.09 -36.57 -61.33
N THR A 348 -32.82 -36.95 -61.45
CA THR A 348 -32.33 -38.34 -61.46
C THR A 348 -31.51 -38.61 -60.20
N GLU A 349 -31.88 -39.61 -59.43
CA GLU A 349 -31.34 -39.85 -58.06
C GLU A 349 -29.92 -40.44 -58.04
N GLU A 350 -29.44 -40.99 -59.16
CA GLU A 350 -28.26 -41.89 -59.22
C GLU A 350 -26.93 -41.29 -58.72
N HIS A 351 -26.79 -39.96 -58.61
CA HIS A 351 -25.56 -39.26 -58.21
C HIS A 351 -25.76 -38.22 -57.07
N CYS A 352 -26.90 -38.23 -56.38
CA CYS A 352 -27.19 -37.30 -55.28
C CYS A 352 -26.53 -37.67 -53.94
N ASP A 353 -26.33 -36.69 -53.05
CA ASP A 353 -25.97 -36.93 -51.65
C ASP A 353 -27.11 -37.67 -50.89
N GLU A 354 -26.77 -38.79 -50.25
CA GLU A 354 -27.72 -39.67 -49.55
C GLU A 354 -28.46 -38.95 -48.42
N TYR A 355 -27.77 -38.06 -47.69
CA TYR A 355 -28.40 -37.25 -46.64
C TYR A 355 -29.36 -36.20 -47.23
N PHE A 356 -29.04 -35.66 -48.41
CA PHE A 356 -29.91 -34.70 -49.12
C PHE A 356 -31.16 -35.37 -49.70
N LEU A 357 -31.08 -36.62 -50.16
CA LEU A 357 -32.27 -37.37 -50.58
C LEU A 357 -33.21 -37.64 -49.39
N MET A 358 -32.69 -38.26 -48.32
CA MET A 358 -33.49 -38.76 -47.19
C MET A 358 -34.10 -37.66 -46.32
N ASN A 359 -33.52 -36.47 -46.28
CA ASN A 359 -33.99 -35.36 -45.43
C ASN A 359 -34.75 -34.30 -46.23
N ASN A 360 -35.80 -33.74 -45.64
CA ASN A 360 -36.52 -32.61 -46.23
C ASN A 360 -35.76 -31.29 -46.02
N VAL A 361 -35.94 -30.36 -46.96
CA VAL A 361 -35.52 -28.96 -46.83
C VAL A 361 -36.65 -28.19 -46.16
N SER A 362 -36.34 -27.40 -45.14
CA SER A 362 -37.29 -26.50 -44.47
C SER A 362 -36.70 -25.10 -44.30
N GLU A 363 -37.58 -24.10 -44.28
CA GLU A 363 -37.22 -22.71 -44.02
C GLU A 363 -37.85 -22.28 -42.69
N ILE A 364 -37.05 -21.74 -41.77
CA ILE A 364 -37.47 -21.33 -40.41
C ILE A 364 -37.07 -19.89 -40.13
N ALA A 365 -37.74 -19.22 -39.18
CA ALA A 365 -37.43 -17.84 -38.82
C ALA A 365 -36.16 -17.76 -37.95
N GLY A 366 -35.13 -17.07 -38.42
CA GLY A 366 -33.88 -16.83 -37.67
C GLY A 366 -34.02 -15.85 -36.50
N ILE A 367 -35.08 -15.02 -36.51
CA ILE A 367 -35.47 -14.15 -35.39
C ILE A 367 -36.96 -14.39 -35.11
N PRO A 368 -37.31 -15.41 -34.30
CA PRO A 368 -38.71 -15.65 -33.90
C PRO A 368 -39.22 -14.62 -32.89
N GLY A 369 -38.33 -13.78 -32.33
CA GLY A 369 -38.68 -12.66 -31.45
C GLY A 369 -38.94 -13.06 -29.99
N ALA A 370 -38.87 -12.09 -29.08
CA ALA A 370 -38.91 -12.31 -27.64
C ALA A 370 -40.19 -12.97 -27.10
N ALA A 371 -41.29 -12.95 -27.86
CA ALA A 371 -42.55 -13.60 -27.48
C ALA A 371 -42.58 -15.12 -27.75
N SER A 372 -41.62 -15.65 -28.51
CA SER A 372 -41.63 -17.04 -29.01
C SER A 372 -41.28 -18.12 -27.99
N GLY A 373 -40.60 -17.78 -26.89
CA GLY A 373 -40.10 -18.74 -25.90
C GLY A 373 -38.73 -19.37 -26.20
N ILE A 374 -38.07 -19.00 -27.30
CA ILE A 374 -36.76 -19.53 -27.75
C ILE A 374 -35.62 -19.43 -26.70
N LEU A 375 -35.79 -18.61 -25.67
CA LEU A 375 -34.90 -18.50 -24.50
C LEU A 375 -34.64 -19.85 -23.79
N ILE A 376 -35.58 -20.80 -23.85
CA ILE A 376 -35.42 -22.12 -23.23
C ILE A 376 -34.38 -22.95 -23.99
N ASP A 377 -34.46 -22.97 -25.32
CA ASP A 377 -33.53 -23.69 -26.21
C ASP A 377 -32.11 -23.11 -26.12
N ASN A 378 -32.01 -21.78 -26.01
CA ASN A 378 -30.75 -21.04 -25.89
C ASN A 378 -30.14 -21.01 -24.47
N LEU A 379 -30.74 -21.69 -23.48
CA LEU A 379 -30.29 -21.61 -22.09
C LEU A 379 -28.94 -22.32 -21.84
N TRP A 380 -28.67 -23.40 -22.57
CA TRP A 380 -27.57 -24.34 -22.36
C TRP A 380 -26.41 -24.18 -23.34
N SER A 381 -25.23 -24.67 -22.97
CA SER A 381 -24.01 -24.57 -23.79
C SER A 381 -23.95 -25.62 -24.89
N ASN A 382 -23.61 -25.17 -26.11
CA ASN A 382 -23.37 -25.98 -27.29
C ASN A 382 -21.92 -25.79 -27.76
N TYR A 383 -20.97 -26.33 -26.99
CA TYR A 383 -19.55 -26.31 -27.37
C TYR A 383 -19.31 -27.29 -28.51
N LEU A 384 -18.68 -26.81 -29.58
CA LEU A 384 -18.32 -27.57 -30.78
C LEU A 384 -16.80 -27.55 -31.01
N GLU A 385 -16.29 -28.61 -31.64
CA GLU A 385 -14.95 -28.65 -32.22
C GLU A 385 -14.88 -27.86 -33.55
N LYS A 386 -13.68 -27.74 -34.14
CA LYS A 386 -13.51 -27.01 -35.41
C LYS A 386 -13.93 -27.89 -36.60
N GLY A 387 -14.82 -27.37 -37.45
CA GLY A 387 -15.31 -28.03 -38.66
C GLY A 387 -16.57 -28.87 -38.48
N GLU A 388 -17.14 -28.93 -37.27
CA GLU A 388 -18.46 -29.52 -37.04
C GLU A 388 -19.57 -28.65 -37.64
N ILE A 389 -20.66 -29.29 -38.08
CA ILE A 389 -21.82 -28.63 -38.71
C ILE A 389 -22.72 -28.03 -37.63
N LEU A 390 -23.26 -26.84 -37.87
CA LEU A 390 -24.28 -26.24 -37.00
C LEU A 390 -25.62 -26.97 -37.20
N GLU A 391 -26.02 -27.74 -36.18
CA GLU A 391 -27.29 -28.48 -36.15
C GLU A 391 -28.27 -27.90 -35.11
N LYS A 392 -29.57 -27.92 -35.40
CA LYS A 392 -30.65 -27.55 -34.46
C LYS A 392 -31.16 -28.80 -33.74
N ALA A 393 -31.08 -28.80 -32.40
CA ALA A 393 -31.66 -29.84 -31.56
C ALA A 393 -33.19 -29.92 -31.76
N HIS A 394 -33.73 -31.13 -31.63
CA HIS A 394 -35.16 -31.46 -31.75
C HIS A 394 -35.82 -31.17 -33.12
N HIS A 395 -35.08 -30.73 -34.14
CA HIS A 395 -35.59 -30.68 -35.51
C HIS A 395 -35.51 -32.08 -36.17
N PRO A 396 -36.52 -32.53 -36.93
CA PRO A 396 -36.51 -33.87 -37.54
C PRO A 396 -35.38 -34.05 -38.55
N SER A 397 -34.70 -35.19 -38.46
CA SER A 397 -33.65 -35.66 -39.36
C SER A 397 -33.57 -37.19 -39.37
N VAL A 398 -32.97 -37.74 -40.42
CA VAL A 398 -32.58 -39.15 -40.54
C VAL A 398 -31.06 -39.23 -40.52
N ASP A 399 -30.50 -40.00 -39.57
CA ASP A 399 -29.06 -40.17 -39.39
C ASP A 399 -28.44 -41.00 -40.52
N VAL A 400 -27.94 -40.29 -41.55
CA VAL A 400 -27.23 -40.84 -42.70
C VAL A 400 -25.95 -40.05 -42.94
N ALA A 401 -24.89 -40.73 -43.38
CA ALA A 401 -23.59 -40.13 -43.64
C ALA A 401 -23.60 -39.35 -44.98
N GLY A 402 -23.63 -38.02 -44.91
CA GLY A 402 -23.51 -37.16 -46.11
C GLY A 402 -22.10 -37.15 -46.70
N GLN A 403 -21.96 -36.69 -47.95
CA GLN A 403 -20.67 -36.66 -48.62
C GLN A 403 -19.76 -35.52 -48.11
N LYS A 404 -18.51 -35.84 -47.77
CA LYS A 404 -17.53 -34.86 -47.26
C LYS A 404 -17.19 -33.73 -48.25
N ASN A 405 -17.45 -33.89 -49.54
CA ASN A 405 -17.25 -32.84 -50.54
C ASN A 405 -18.22 -31.67 -50.35
N ASN A 406 -19.43 -31.94 -49.84
CA ASN A 406 -20.52 -30.98 -49.68
C ASN A 406 -20.41 -30.15 -48.40
N LEU A 407 -19.33 -30.32 -47.62
CA LEU A 407 -19.12 -29.61 -46.34
C LEU A 407 -19.16 -28.07 -46.49
N HIS A 408 -18.80 -27.55 -47.67
CA HIS A 408 -18.80 -26.12 -47.99
C HIS A 408 -20.20 -25.49 -48.17
N LEU A 409 -21.26 -26.31 -48.25
CA LEU A 409 -22.65 -25.85 -48.37
C LEU A 409 -23.32 -25.68 -47.00
N TYR A 410 -22.74 -26.26 -45.95
CA TYR A 410 -23.21 -26.17 -44.57
C TYR A 410 -22.51 -25.04 -43.82
N VAL A 411 -23.15 -24.52 -42.77
CA VAL A 411 -22.50 -23.59 -41.83
C VAL A 411 -21.68 -24.40 -40.82
N LEU A 412 -20.39 -24.05 -40.66
CA LEU A 412 -19.41 -24.82 -39.88
C LEU A 412 -18.84 -24.02 -38.70
N SER A 413 -18.47 -24.73 -37.63
CA SER A 413 -17.76 -24.19 -36.49
C SER A 413 -16.32 -23.78 -36.86
N ASP A 414 -16.03 -22.47 -36.87
CA ASP A 414 -14.72 -21.93 -37.25
C ASP A 414 -13.59 -22.26 -36.27
N ILE A 415 -13.86 -22.33 -34.96
CA ILE A 415 -12.84 -22.65 -33.94
C ILE A 415 -13.42 -23.57 -32.87
N ALA A 416 -12.58 -24.47 -32.35
CA ALA A 416 -12.97 -25.29 -31.20
C ALA A 416 -13.21 -24.41 -29.97
N THR A 417 -14.35 -24.60 -29.31
CA THR A 417 -14.84 -23.70 -28.26
C THR A 417 -14.83 -24.33 -26.88
N SER A 418 -14.60 -23.50 -25.86
CA SER A 418 -14.74 -23.88 -24.45
C SER A 418 -14.97 -22.64 -23.58
N PHE A 419 -15.51 -22.82 -22.38
CA PHE A 419 -15.73 -21.75 -21.41
C PHE A 419 -14.48 -20.89 -21.18
N MET A 420 -13.30 -21.51 -21.06
CA MET A 420 -12.03 -20.82 -20.80
C MET A 420 -11.58 -19.94 -21.97
N VAL A 421 -11.81 -20.39 -23.21
CA VAL A 421 -11.52 -19.61 -24.43
C VAL A 421 -12.47 -18.42 -24.54
N LEU A 422 -13.76 -18.61 -24.27
CA LEU A 422 -14.76 -17.53 -24.33
C LEU A 422 -14.53 -16.46 -23.25
N VAL A 423 -14.06 -16.82 -22.05
CA VAL A 423 -13.58 -15.84 -21.05
C VAL A 423 -12.44 -14.98 -21.62
N GLY A 424 -11.45 -15.60 -22.28
CA GLY A 424 -10.31 -14.89 -22.88
C GLY A 424 -10.68 -13.96 -24.05
N ILE A 425 -11.72 -14.32 -24.82
CA ILE A 425 -12.26 -13.51 -25.93
C ILE A 425 -13.20 -12.40 -25.42
N PHE A 426 -13.95 -12.64 -24.34
CA PHE A 426 -14.87 -11.64 -23.79
C PHE A 426 -14.17 -10.57 -22.95
N PHE A 427 -13.15 -10.92 -22.15
CA PHE A 427 -12.52 -10.01 -21.20
C PHE A 427 -12.07 -8.63 -21.76
N PRO A 428 -11.60 -8.48 -23.02
CA PRO A 428 -11.34 -7.16 -23.61
C PRO A 428 -12.50 -6.16 -23.50
N SER A 429 -13.75 -6.64 -23.53
CA SER A 429 -14.97 -5.82 -23.48
C SER A 429 -15.21 -5.11 -22.14
N VAL A 430 -14.54 -5.53 -21.07
CA VAL A 430 -14.59 -4.87 -19.74
C VAL A 430 -13.33 -4.05 -19.44
N THR A 431 -12.36 -3.99 -20.36
CA THR A 431 -11.12 -3.20 -20.18
C THR A 431 -11.38 -1.69 -20.38
N GLY A 432 -10.33 -0.87 -20.37
CA GLY A 432 -10.46 0.58 -20.58
C GLY A 432 -10.82 1.41 -19.33
N ILE A 433 -11.03 0.80 -18.16
CA ILE A 433 -11.40 1.49 -16.90
C ILE A 433 -10.46 2.64 -16.50
N MET A 434 -9.19 2.60 -16.90
CA MET A 434 -8.19 3.65 -16.66
C MET A 434 -8.44 4.93 -17.48
N ALA A 435 -9.30 4.89 -18.51
CA ALA A 435 -9.67 6.07 -19.28
C ALA A 435 -10.36 7.17 -18.44
N GLY A 436 -10.95 6.81 -17.29
CA GLY A 436 -11.53 7.79 -16.37
C GLY A 436 -10.51 8.64 -15.60
N SER A 437 -9.29 8.14 -15.34
CA SER A 437 -8.23 8.92 -14.69
C SER A 437 -7.26 9.58 -15.70
N ASN A 438 -7.39 9.26 -16.99
CA ASN A 438 -6.58 9.82 -18.09
C ASN A 438 -6.76 11.33 -18.36
N ARG A 439 -7.62 12.05 -17.63
CA ARG A 439 -7.68 13.53 -17.60
C ARG A 439 -7.65 14.12 -16.20
N SER A 440 -6.80 13.59 -15.33
CA SER A 440 -6.68 14.07 -13.94
C SER A 440 -6.51 15.59 -13.80
N GLY A 441 -5.82 16.26 -14.75
CA GLY A 441 -5.58 17.71 -14.70
C GLY A 441 -6.73 18.62 -15.18
N ASP A 442 -7.69 18.13 -15.98
CA ASP A 442 -8.78 18.96 -16.52
C ASP A 442 -10.01 19.05 -15.60
N LEU A 443 -10.02 18.25 -14.53
CA LEU A 443 -11.15 18.07 -13.62
C LEU A 443 -11.17 19.13 -12.52
N LYS A 444 -12.33 19.74 -12.27
CA LYS A 444 -12.51 20.70 -11.16
C LYS A 444 -12.26 20.06 -9.77
N ASP A 445 -12.53 18.77 -9.64
CA ASP A 445 -12.29 17.96 -8.44
C ASP A 445 -12.01 16.51 -8.89
N ALA A 446 -10.73 16.18 -9.07
CA ALA A 446 -10.30 14.86 -9.50
C ALA A 446 -10.58 13.77 -8.44
N GLN A 447 -10.37 14.07 -7.16
CA GLN A 447 -10.53 13.13 -6.04
C GLN A 447 -11.97 12.62 -5.91
N LYS A 448 -12.97 13.47 -6.19
CA LYS A 448 -14.38 13.08 -6.20
C LYS A 448 -14.84 12.59 -7.57
N SER A 449 -14.37 13.20 -8.66
CA SER A 449 -14.84 12.86 -10.01
C SER A 449 -14.37 11.50 -10.49
N ILE A 450 -13.12 11.11 -10.22
CA ILE A 450 -12.56 9.85 -10.73
C ILE A 450 -13.31 8.63 -10.16
N PRO A 451 -13.50 8.47 -8.83
CA PRO A 451 -14.26 7.34 -8.28
C PRO A 451 -15.71 7.29 -8.75
N VAL A 452 -16.43 8.42 -8.70
CA VAL A 452 -17.85 8.47 -9.02
C VAL A 452 -18.09 8.19 -10.52
N GLY A 453 -17.27 8.78 -11.40
CA GLY A 453 -17.42 8.61 -12.84
C GLY A 453 -17.03 7.22 -13.34
N THR A 454 -15.99 6.60 -12.77
CA THR A 454 -15.55 5.26 -13.20
C THR A 454 -16.47 4.15 -12.69
N ILE A 455 -16.87 4.19 -11.42
CA ILE A 455 -17.81 3.20 -10.86
C ILE A 455 -19.14 3.26 -11.60
N LEU A 456 -19.68 4.46 -11.86
CA LEU A 456 -20.92 4.61 -12.62
C LEU A 456 -20.79 4.09 -14.06
N ALA A 457 -19.67 4.34 -14.74
CA ALA A 457 -19.45 3.85 -16.10
C ALA A 457 -19.43 2.32 -16.17
N ILE A 458 -18.81 1.65 -15.19
CA ILE A 458 -18.77 0.18 -15.12
C ILE A 458 -20.15 -0.39 -14.78
N VAL A 459 -20.93 0.24 -13.90
CA VAL A 459 -22.33 -0.16 -13.64
C VAL A 459 -23.15 -0.06 -14.94
N THR A 460 -23.08 1.05 -15.67
CA THR A 460 -23.79 1.22 -16.95
C THR A 460 -23.40 0.16 -17.97
N THR A 461 -22.10 -0.05 -18.20
CA THR A 461 -21.64 -1.02 -19.23
C THR A 461 -21.93 -2.46 -18.83
N SER A 462 -21.80 -2.82 -17.55
CA SER A 462 -22.17 -4.15 -17.06
C SER A 462 -23.65 -4.43 -17.26
N LEU A 463 -24.53 -3.46 -16.96
CA LEU A 463 -25.97 -3.59 -17.19
C LEU A 463 -26.32 -3.75 -18.67
N VAL A 464 -25.61 -3.07 -19.57
CA VAL A 464 -25.74 -3.28 -21.02
C VAL A 464 -25.31 -4.69 -21.40
N TYR A 465 -24.15 -5.19 -20.97
CA TYR A 465 -23.71 -6.54 -21.29
C TYR A 465 -24.67 -7.63 -20.77
N PHE A 466 -25.13 -7.53 -19.51
CA PHE A 466 -26.09 -8.50 -18.96
C PHE A 466 -27.44 -8.50 -19.69
N SER A 467 -27.97 -7.32 -20.03
CA SER A 467 -29.25 -7.23 -20.75
C SER A 467 -29.13 -7.66 -22.21
N CYS A 468 -28.02 -7.36 -22.90
CA CYS A 468 -27.76 -7.89 -24.24
C CYS A 468 -27.65 -9.41 -24.27
N VAL A 469 -26.99 -10.05 -23.29
CA VAL A 469 -26.94 -11.52 -23.17
C VAL A 469 -28.33 -12.15 -23.09
N LEU A 470 -29.21 -11.57 -22.25
CA LEU A 470 -30.59 -12.04 -22.11
C LEU A 470 -31.42 -11.79 -23.38
N LEU A 471 -31.31 -10.61 -23.98
CA LEU A 471 -32.08 -10.24 -25.18
C LEU A 471 -31.67 -11.05 -26.42
N PHE A 472 -30.39 -11.31 -26.64
CA PHE A 472 -29.94 -12.11 -27.78
C PHE A 472 -30.44 -13.55 -27.69
N GLY A 473 -30.30 -14.19 -26.53
CA GLY A 473 -30.83 -15.54 -26.29
C GLY A 473 -32.36 -15.62 -26.29
N ALA A 474 -33.07 -14.51 -26.02
CA ALA A 474 -34.53 -14.47 -26.07
C ALA A 474 -35.13 -14.12 -27.44
N CYS A 475 -34.38 -13.46 -28.34
CA CYS A 475 -34.92 -13.00 -29.62
C CYS A 475 -34.48 -13.82 -30.84
N ILE A 476 -33.27 -14.41 -30.81
CA ILE A 476 -32.59 -14.97 -31.98
C ILE A 476 -32.52 -16.50 -31.89
N GLU A 477 -32.72 -17.18 -33.03
CA GLU A 477 -32.62 -18.64 -33.16
C GLU A 477 -31.20 -19.16 -32.88
N GLY A 478 -31.09 -20.31 -32.21
CA GLY A 478 -29.83 -20.82 -31.67
C GLY A 478 -28.80 -21.26 -32.71
N VAL A 479 -29.21 -21.60 -33.93
CA VAL A 479 -28.26 -21.80 -35.06
C VAL A 479 -27.70 -20.47 -35.57
N VAL A 480 -28.50 -19.40 -35.60
CA VAL A 480 -28.04 -18.06 -36.04
C VAL A 480 -27.13 -17.42 -34.98
N LEU A 481 -27.38 -17.66 -33.70
CA LEU A 481 -26.48 -17.22 -32.63
C LEU A 481 -25.11 -17.91 -32.69
N ARG A 482 -25.02 -19.16 -33.15
CA ARG A 482 -23.75 -19.90 -33.26
C ARG A 482 -22.96 -19.56 -34.54
N ASP A 483 -23.62 -18.97 -35.53
CA ASP A 483 -22.98 -18.46 -36.74
C ASP A 483 -22.19 -17.17 -36.43
N LYS A 484 -20.89 -17.20 -36.73
CA LYS A 484 -19.93 -16.11 -36.46
C LYS A 484 -19.95 -15.01 -37.53
N TYR A 485 -20.30 -15.37 -38.77
CA TYR A 485 -20.16 -14.50 -39.95
C TYR A 485 -21.51 -14.17 -40.62
N GLY A 486 -22.58 -14.87 -40.24
CA GLY A 486 -23.93 -14.66 -40.77
C GLY A 486 -24.18 -15.36 -42.11
N ASP A 487 -23.44 -16.41 -42.44
CA ASP A 487 -23.60 -17.22 -43.66
C ASP A 487 -25.00 -17.88 -43.75
N ALA A 488 -25.67 -18.12 -42.62
CA ALA A 488 -27.06 -18.57 -42.57
C ALA A 488 -28.07 -17.47 -42.96
N VAL A 489 -27.69 -16.19 -42.84
CA VAL A 489 -28.55 -14.99 -42.98
C VAL A 489 -28.05 -14.01 -44.05
N ASN A 490 -27.57 -14.53 -45.19
CA ASN A 490 -27.04 -13.76 -46.33
C ASN A 490 -25.93 -12.78 -45.93
N LYS A 491 -24.95 -13.24 -45.12
CA LYS A 491 -23.85 -12.45 -44.54
C LYS A 491 -24.30 -11.14 -43.87
N ASN A 492 -25.46 -11.14 -43.22
CA ASN A 492 -25.84 -10.04 -42.33
C ASN A 492 -25.27 -10.24 -40.93
N LEU A 493 -24.72 -9.17 -40.35
CA LEU A 493 -24.27 -9.15 -38.96
C LEU A 493 -25.43 -9.56 -38.02
N VAL A 494 -25.25 -10.62 -37.22
CA VAL A 494 -26.31 -11.24 -36.39
C VAL A 494 -26.95 -10.30 -35.35
N VAL A 495 -26.21 -9.31 -34.84
CA VAL A 495 -26.78 -8.25 -33.98
C VAL A 495 -27.46 -7.14 -34.80
N GLY A 496 -27.11 -7.00 -36.08
CA GLY A 496 -27.70 -6.04 -37.02
C GLY A 496 -29.09 -6.47 -37.48
N THR A 497 -29.32 -7.76 -37.75
CA THR A 497 -30.63 -8.30 -38.14
C THR A 497 -31.72 -8.09 -37.08
N LEU A 498 -31.34 -8.08 -35.79
CA LEU A 498 -32.24 -7.74 -34.69
C LEU A 498 -32.54 -6.23 -34.57
N SER A 499 -31.73 -5.35 -35.18
CA SER A 499 -31.75 -3.91 -34.91
C SER A 499 -32.78 -3.11 -35.72
N TRP A 500 -33.30 -2.03 -35.11
CA TRP A 500 -34.20 -1.07 -35.77
C TRP A 500 -33.53 0.31 -35.89
N PRO A 501 -33.67 1.04 -37.01
CA PRO A 501 -34.51 0.76 -38.18
C PRO A 501 -33.89 -0.10 -39.29
N SER A 502 -32.59 -0.40 -39.26
CA SER A 502 -31.93 -1.20 -40.31
C SER A 502 -30.59 -1.78 -39.84
N PRO A 503 -30.20 -3.00 -40.25
CA PRO A 503 -28.89 -3.59 -39.92
C PRO A 503 -27.69 -2.69 -40.23
N TRP A 504 -27.78 -1.88 -41.29
CA TRP A 504 -26.74 -0.93 -41.70
C TRP A 504 -26.37 0.10 -40.62
N VAL A 505 -27.28 0.41 -39.69
CA VAL A 505 -26.99 1.30 -38.55
C VAL A 505 -25.91 0.70 -37.66
N ILE A 506 -25.98 -0.62 -37.39
CA ILE A 506 -24.98 -1.31 -36.57
C ILE A 506 -23.70 -1.57 -37.36
N VAL A 507 -23.77 -1.92 -38.64
CA VAL A 507 -22.58 -2.11 -39.50
C VAL A 507 -21.75 -0.82 -39.57
N ILE A 508 -22.37 0.32 -39.91
CA ILE A 508 -21.69 1.62 -40.01
C ILE A 508 -21.28 2.13 -38.62
N GLY A 509 -22.14 1.99 -37.61
CA GLY A 509 -21.89 2.45 -36.25
C GLY A 509 -20.74 1.70 -35.57
N SER A 510 -20.68 0.38 -35.70
CA SER A 510 -19.60 -0.46 -35.17
C SER A 510 -18.28 -0.26 -35.92
N PHE A 511 -18.30 -0.02 -37.24
CA PHE A 511 -17.11 0.34 -38.01
C PHE A 511 -16.46 1.63 -37.48
N PHE A 512 -17.22 2.73 -37.40
CA PHE A 512 -16.70 4.00 -36.88
C PHE A 512 -16.31 3.94 -35.40
N SER A 513 -17.09 3.23 -34.57
CA SER A 513 -16.74 2.96 -33.17
C SER A 513 -15.35 2.31 -33.06
N THR A 514 -15.14 1.24 -33.84
CA THR A 514 -13.92 0.44 -33.79
C THR A 514 -12.71 1.23 -34.32
N CYS A 515 -12.88 1.99 -35.40
CA CYS A 515 -11.86 2.92 -35.89
C CYS A 515 -11.49 3.98 -34.84
N GLY A 516 -12.47 4.52 -34.11
CA GLY A 516 -12.26 5.47 -33.02
C GLY A 516 -11.47 4.87 -31.85
N ALA A 517 -11.80 3.65 -31.44
CA ALA A 517 -11.09 2.92 -30.38
C ALA A 517 -9.63 2.58 -30.79
N GLY A 518 -9.41 2.22 -32.05
CA GLY A 518 -8.06 2.03 -32.61
C GLY A 518 -7.23 3.33 -32.60
N LEU A 519 -7.80 4.46 -33.03
CA LEU A 519 -7.15 5.78 -32.96
C LEU A 519 -6.86 6.19 -31.50
N GLN A 520 -7.77 5.95 -30.57
CA GLN A 520 -7.57 6.23 -29.15
C GLN A 520 -6.43 5.36 -28.57
N SER A 521 -6.34 4.09 -28.95
CA SER A 521 -5.26 3.18 -28.52
C SER A 521 -3.90 3.63 -29.08
N LEU A 522 -3.83 3.91 -30.39
CA LEU A 522 -2.61 4.33 -31.09
C LEU A 522 -2.14 5.74 -30.72
N THR A 523 -3.00 6.59 -30.16
CA THR A 523 -2.61 7.89 -29.56
C THR A 523 -2.26 7.80 -28.08
N GLY A 524 -2.84 6.85 -27.35
CA GLY A 524 -2.62 6.66 -25.91
C GLY A 524 -1.31 5.97 -25.57
N ALA A 525 -1.03 4.83 -26.20
CA ALA A 525 0.18 4.04 -25.91
C ALA A 525 1.50 4.83 -26.09
N PRO A 526 1.70 5.66 -27.13
CA PRO A 526 2.92 6.47 -27.26
C PRO A 526 3.10 7.49 -26.15
N ARG A 527 2.00 8.14 -25.70
CA ARG A 527 2.03 9.14 -24.60
C ARG A 527 2.41 8.50 -23.27
N LEU A 528 1.92 7.27 -23.02
CA LEU A 528 2.26 6.47 -21.86
C LEU A 528 3.75 6.05 -21.86
N LEU A 529 4.27 5.55 -22.98
CA LEU A 529 5.70 5.21 -23.08
C LEU A 529 6.61 6.44 -22.94
N GLN A 530 6.21 7.58 -23.48
CA GLN A 530 6.93 8.85 -23.31
C GLN A 530 7.01 9.29 -21.84
N ALA A 531 5.97 9.03 -21.04
CA ALA A 531 5.96 9.29 -19.60
C ALA A 531 6.94 8.38 -18.83
N ILE A 532 6.88 7.08 -19.10
CA ILE A 532 7.79 6.06 -18.54
C ILE A 532 9.26 6.40 -18.87
N ALA A 533 9.53 6.86 -20.10
CA ALA A 533 10.86 7.28 -20.52
C ALA A 533 11.33 8.57 -19.82
N LYS A 534 10.45 9.59 -19.68
CA LYS A 534 10.81 10.87 -19.03
C LYS A 534 11.05 10.77 -17.52
N ASP A 535 10.37 9.87 -16.81
CA ASP A 535 10.67 9.60 -15.38
C ASP A 535 12.08 8.98 -15.17
N ASN A 536 12.75 8.51 -16.24
CA ASN A 536 14.09 7.92 -16.20
C ASN A 536 14.22 6.75 -15.18
N ILE A 537 13.16 5.95 -15.06
CA ILE A 537 13.10 4.72 -14.24
C ILE A 537 13.71 3.50 -14.94
N ILE A 538 13.85 3.55 -16.27
CA ILE A 538 14.41 2.48 -17.10
C ILE A 538 15.37 3.14 -18.10
N PRO A 539 16.69 3.16 -17.85
CA PRO A 539 17.63 3.98 -18.62
C PRO A 539 17.59 3.75 -20.13
N PHE A 540 17.45 2.51 -20.59
CA PHE A 540 17.46 2.19 -22.02
C PHE A 540 16.24 2.71 -22.80
N LEU A 541 15.16 3.13 -22.14
CA LEU A 541 13.97 3.69 -22.80
C LEU A 541 14.07 5.19 -23.10
N TRP A 542 15.17 5.87 -22.72
CA TRP A 542 15.32 7.33 -22.82
C TRP A 542 15.01 7.91 -24.22
N ILE A 543 15.36 7.19 -25.28
CA ILE A 543 15.12 7.56 -26.70
C ILE A 543 13.63 7.80 -26.97
N PHE A 544 12.73 7.05 -26.33
CA PHE A 544 11.29 7.15 -26.52
C PHE A 544 10.65 8.35 -25.80
N GLY A 545 11.40 9.06 -24.95
CA GLY A 545 10.96 10.33 -24.34
C GLY A 545 10.91 11.51 -25.32
N HIS A 546 11.58 11.39 -26.47
CA HIS A 546 11.66 12.45 -27.48
C HIS A 546 10.31 12.72 -28.16
N GLY A 547 9.98 14.01 -28.33
CA GLY A 547 8.75 14.45 -29.00
C GLY A 547 8.88 15.82 -29.67
N LYS A 548 7.93 16.11 -30.55
CA LYS A 548 7.80 17.40 -31.26
C LYS A 548 7.54 18.53 -30.24
N ALA A 549 7.76 19.80 -30.63
CA ALA A 549 7.45 20.97 -29.79
C ALA A 549 5.97 21.03 -29.30
N ASN A 550 5.06 20.36 -30.00
CA ASN A 550 3.68 20.17 -29.58
C ASN A 550 3.52 19.32 -28.30
N GLY A 551 4.50 18.48 -27.97
CA GLY A 551 4.45 17.42 -26.95
C GLY A 551 4.29 16.01 -27.54
N GLU A 552 3.92 15.90 -28.82
CA GLU A 552 3.61 14.64 -29.52
C GLU A 552 4.87 13.77 -29.72
N PRO A 553 4.93 12.52 -29.20
CA PRO A 553 6.11 11.66 -29.31
C PRO A 553 6.30 11.09 -30.72
N THR A 554 7.54 10.92 -31.15
CA THR A 554 7.88 10.38 -32.48
C THR A 554 8.33 8.92 -32.42
N TRP A 555 9.42 8.63 -31.71
CA TRP A 555 9.97 7.26 -31.62
C TRP A 555 9.03 6.29 -30.90
N ALA A 556 8.29 6.75 -29.89
CA ALA A 556 7.30 5.91 -29.20
C ALA A 556 6.13 5.52 -30.13
N LEU A 557 5.71 6.40 -31.05
CA LEU A 557 4.67 6.11 -32.04
C LEU A 557 5.15 5.06 -33.05
N LEU A 558 6.41 5.18 -33.51
CA LEU A 558 7.02 4.17 -34.39
C LEU A 558 7.09 2.79 -33.71
N LEU A 559 7.48 2.74 -32.42
CA LEU A 559 7.51 1.48 -31.67
C LEU A 559 6.10 0.89 -31.49
N THR A 560 5.08 1.71 -31.17
CA THR A 560 3.70 1.20 -31.09
C THR A 560 3.18 0.67 -32.41
N ALA A 561 3.53 1.31 -33.54
CA ALA A 561 3.13 0.81 -34.85
C ALA A 561 3.78 -0.55 -35.14
N LEU A 562 5.09 -0.69 -34.85
CA LEU A 562 5.80 -1.97 -35.01
C LEU A 562 5.22 -3.08 -34.13
N ILE A 563 4.86 -2.80 -32.87
CA ILE A 563 4.27 -3.80 -31.97
C ILE A 563 2.81 -4.12 -32.36
N ALA A 564 2.03 -3.13 -32.83
CA ALA A 564 0.67 -3.37 -33.32
C ALA A 564 0.67 -4.19 -34.62
N GLU A 565 1.65 -3.97 -35.51
CA GLU A 565 1.88 -4.76 -36.73
C GLU A 565 2.09 -6.25 -36.41
N LEU A 566 2.87 -6.59 -35.37
CA LEU A 566 3.00 -7.97 -34.89
C LEU A 566 1.63 -8.59 -34.50
N GLY A 567 0.72 -7.79 -33.94
CA GLY A 567 -0.66 -8.21 -33.67
C GLY A 567 -1.51 -8.39 -34.93
N ILE A 568 -1.31 -7.57 -35.95
CA ILE A 568 -2.02 -7.66 -37.24
C ILE A 568 -1.56 -8.87 -38.06
N LEU A 569 -0.27 -9.23 -38.01
CA LEU A 569 0.26 -10.41 -38.70
C LEU A 569 -0.30 -11.75 -38.19
N ILE A 570 -0.81 -11.78 -36.94
CA ILE A 570 -1.57 -12.92 -36.39
C ILE A 570 -2.93 -13.09 -37.12
N ALA A 571 -3.49 -12.00 -37.66
CA ALA A 571 -4.66 -11.94 -38.55
C ALA A 571 -6.02 -12.40 -37.97
N SER A 572 -6.03 -13.21 -36.90
CA SER A 572 -7.23 -13.63 -36.18
C SER A 572 -7.46 -12.77 -34.93
N LEU A 573 -8.58 -12.03 -34.91
CA LEU A 573 -9.04 -11.27 -33.75
C LEU A 573 -9.15 -12.15 -32.49
N ASP A 574 -9.63 -13.37 -32.68
CA ASP A 574 -9.93 -14.34 -31.61
C ASP A 574 -8.66 -14.89 -30.96
N MET A 575 -7.52 -14.84 -31.65
CA MET A 575 -6.18 -15.18 -31.11
C MET A 575 -5.48 -13.97 -30.46
N VAL A 576 -5.77 -12.75 -30.91
CA VAL A 576 -5.22 -11.51 -30.32
C VAL A 576 -5.92 -11.14 -29.00
N ALA A 577 -7.22 -11.41 -28.87
CA ALA A 577 -8.01 -11.09 -27.67
C ALA A 577 -7.51 -11.75 -26.35
N PRO A 578 -7.11 -13.05 -26.32
CA PRO A 578 -6.48 -13.64 -25.14
C PRO A 578 -5.11 -13.03 -24.79
N ILE A 579 -4.29 -12.69 -25.79
CA ILE A 579 -2.99 -12.03 -25.58
C ILE A 579 -3.19 -10.66 -24.92
N LEU A 580 -4.18 -9.90 -25.39
CA LEU A 580 -4.61 -8.63 -24.80
C LEU A 580 -5.00 -8.78 -23.33
N SER A 581 -5.84 -9.79 -23.04
CA SER A 581 -6.38 -10.08 -21.71
C SER A 581 -5.28 -10.36 -20.68
N MET A 582 -4.19 -11.04 -21.06
CA MET A 582 -3.05 -11.28 -20.17
C MET A 582 -2.39 -9.97 -19.69
N PHE A 583 -2.16 -9.01 -20.58
CA PHE A 583 -1.54 -7.74 -20.22
C PHE A 583 -2.43 -6.87 -19.32
N PHE A 584 -3.75 -6.84 -19.58
CA PHE A 584 -4.70 -6.11 -18.72
C PHE A 584 -4.94 -6.78 -17.37
N LEU A 585 -5.09 -8.11 -17.33
CA LEU A 585 -5.22 -8.86 -16.08
C LEU A 585 -3.97 -8.69 -15.20
N MET A 586 -2.77 -8.73 -15.80
CA MET A 586 -1.51 -8.49 -15.09
C MET A 586 -1.39 -7.04 -14.57
N CYS A 587 -1.81 -6.05 -15.37
CA CYS A 587 -1.92 -4.65 -14.93
C CYS A 587 -2.84 -4.51 -13.70
N TYR A 588 -4.04 -5.10 -13.76
CA TYR A 588 -5.03 -5.06 -12.68
C TYR A 588 -4.59 -5.87 -11.45
N LEU A 589 -3.89 -6.98 -11.64
CA LEU A 589 -3.27 -7.78 -10.58
C LEU A 589 -2.30 -6.93 -9.75
N PHE A 590 -1.39 -6.20 -10.38
CA PHE A 590 -0.42 -5.35 -9.67
C PHE A 590 -1.08 -4.17 -8.96
N VAL A 591 -2.07 -3.51 -9.57
CA VAL A 591 -2.83 -2.41 -8.92
C VAL A 591 -3.54 -2.92 -7.65
N ASN A 592 -4.19 -4.09 -7.73
CA ASN A 592 -4.89 -4.69 -6.60
C ASN A 592 -3.92 -5.18 -5.50
N LEU A 593 -2.82 -5.84 -5.90
CA LEU A 593 -1.76 -6.29 -4.99
C LEU A 593 -1.14 -5.12 -4.23
N ALA A 594 -0.77 -4.04 -4.92
CA ALA A 594 -0.12 -2.88 -4.34
C ALA A 594 -1.00 -2.21 -3.28
N CYS A 595 -2.27 -1.90 -3.58
CA CYS A 595 -3.18 -1.30 -2.59
C CYS A 595 -3.32 -2.17 -1.33
N ALA A 596 -3.53 -3.48 -1.49
CA ALA A 596 -3.65 -4.42 -0.38
C ALA A 596 -2.38 -4.47 0.48
N VAL A 597 -1.21 -4.65 -0.16
CA VAL A 597 0.10 -4.70 0.51
C VAL A 597 0.42 -3.39 1.23
N GLN A 598 0.12 -2.23 0.62
CA GLN A 598 0.42 -0.93 1.21
C GLN A 598 -0.46 -0.63 2.45
N THR A 599 -1.73 -1.03 2.44
CA THR A 599 -2.57 -0.97 3.65
C THR A 599 -2.10 -1.93 4.73
N LEU A 600 -1.72 -3.16 4.38
CA LEU A 600 -1.28 -4.18 5.35
C LEU A 600 0.08 -3.83 5.98
N LEU A 601 1.04 -3.32 5.20
CA LEU A 601 2.36 -2.93 5.69
C LEU A 601 2.37 -1.58 6.42
N ARG A 602 1.29 -0.80 6.33
CA ARG A 602 1.17 0.60 6.79
C ARG A 602 2.30 1.46 6.25
N THR A 603 2.28 1.75 4.95
CA THR A 603 3.27 2.69 4.39
C THR A 603 2.94 4.11 4.83
N PRO A 604 3.92 4.96 5.19
CA PRO A 604 3.63 6.27 5.81
C PRO A 604 2.75 7.19 4.94
N ASN A 605 2.96 7.13 3.62
CA ASN A 605 2.29 7.97 2.62
C ASN A 605 0.98 7.38 2.07
N TRP A 606 0.55 6.19 2.53
CA TRP A 606 -0.66 5.52 2.05
C TRP A 606 -1.81 5.66 3.04
N ARG A 607 -2.63 6.70 2.81
CA ARG A 607 -3.77 7.09 3.66
C ARG A 607 -5.02 7.33 2.80
N PRO A 608 -5.53 6.32 2.07
CA PRO A 608 -6.65 6.45 1.14
C PRO A 608 -7.93 6.87 1.88
N ARG A 609 -8.61 7.91 1.36
CA ARG A 609 -9.79 8.53 2.00
C ARG A 609 -11.14 8.02 1.46
N PHE A 610 -11.14 7.06 0.53
CA PHE A 610 -12.35 6.51 -0.08
C PHE A 610 -13.14 5.61 0.89
N LYS A 611 -14.38 5.99 1.21
CA LYS A 611 -15.23 5.34 2.22
C LYS A 611 -15.49 3.84 2.01
N TYR A 612 -15.51 3.38 0.75
CA TYR A 612 -15.80 1.98 0.39
C TYR A 612 -14.54 1.13 0.13
N TYR A 613 -13.35 1.67 0.41
CA TYR A 613 -12.10 0.92 0.30
C TYR A 613 -11.87 0.02 1.53
N HIS A 614 -11.47 -1.22 1.29
CA HIS A 614 -10.93 -2.12 2.30
C HIS A 614 -9.93 -3.08 1.66
N TRP A 615 -8.81 -3.38 2.35
CA TRP A 615 -7.71 -4.19 1.80
C TRP A 615 -8.16 -5.58 1.29
N ALA A 616 -9.17 -6.18 1.92
CA ALA A 616 -9.71 -7.47 1.51
C ALA A 616 -10.45 -7.43 0.17
N LEU A 617 -11.01 -6.28 -0.24
CA LEU A 617 -11.64 -6.11 -1.57
C LEU A 617 -10.57 -6.10 -2.66
N SER A 618 -9.45 -5.40 -2.42
CA SER A 618 -8.30 -5.43 -3.32
C SER A 618 -7.65 -6.82 -3.37
N PHE A 619 -7.54 -7.53 -2.23
CA PHE A 619 -7.06 -8.91 -2.20
C PHE A 619 -7.98 -9.88 -2.96
N LEU A 620 -9.31 -9.70 -2.87
CA LEU A 620 -10.28 -10.46 -3.68
C LEU A 620 -10.13 -10.14 -5.17
N GLY A 621 -9.99 -8.86 -5.54
CA GLY A 621 -9.74 -8.43 -6.92
C GLY A 621 -8.46 -9.03 -7.50
N MET A 622 -7.36 -9.00 -6.74
CA MET A 622 -6.09 -9.65 -7.06
C MET A 622 -6.28 -11.16 -7.30
N SER A 623 -7.03 -11.84 -6.42
CA SER A 623 -7.30 -13.29 -6.51
C SER A 623 -8.09 -13.65 -7.76
N ILE A 624 -9.10 -12.84 -8.13
CA ILE A 624 -9.89 -13.03 -9.36
C ILE A 624 -9.04 -12.74 -10.61
N CYS A 625 -8.20 -11.70 -10.60
CA CYS A 625 -7.27 -11.43 -11.71
C CYS A 625 -6.37 -12.64 -11.98
N LEU A 626 -5.76 -13.20 -10.93
CA LEU A 626 -4.88 -14.36 -11.01
C LEU A 626 -5.63 -15.60 -11.52
N ALA A 627 -6.83 -15.87 -10.98
CA ALA A 627 -7.66 -16.99 -11.44
C ALA A 627 -7.97 -16.90 -12.95
N LEU A 628 -8.38 -15.73 -13.45
CA LEU A 628 -8.69 -15.51 -14.87
C LEU A 628 -7.46 -15.69 -15.77
N MET A 629 -6.27 -15.27 -15.33
CA MET A 629 -5.02 -15.49 -16.09
C MET A 629 -4.70 -16.99 -16.23
N PHE A 630 -4.73 -17.74 -15.12
CA PHE A 630 -4.44 -19.18 -15.15
C PHE A 630 -5.51 -19.99 -15.91
N ILE A 631 -6.78 -19.56 -15.84
CA ILE A 631 -7.89 -20.11 -16.62
C ILE A 631 -7.67 -19.94 -18.13
N SER A 632 -7.29 -18.74 -18.59
CA SER A 632 -7.18 -18.45 -20.02
C SER A 632 -5.90 -19.03 -20.65
N SER A 633 -4.74 -18.94 -19.96
CA SER A 633 -3.53 -19.68 -20.33
C SER A 633 -2.50 -19.65 -19.19
N TRP A 634 -2.41 -20.76 -18.45
CA TRP A 634 -1.46 -20.92 -17.34
C TRP A 634 0.01 -20.72 -17.75
N TYR A 635 0.41 -21.15 -18.95
CA TYR A 635 1.79 -21.05 -19.40
C TYR A 635 2.16 -19.62 -19.84
N TYR A 636 1.27 -18.90 -20.54
CA TYR A 636 1.48 -17.47 -20.80
C TYR A 636 1.43 -16.64 -19.52
N ALA A 637 0.55 -16.97 -18.57
CA ALA A 637 0.46 -16.31 -17.27
C ALA A 637 1.78 -16.43 -16.48
N LEU A 638 2.37 -17.62 -16.41
CA LEU A 638 3.67 -17.83 -15.74
C LEU A 638 4.80 -17.03 -16.38
N VAL A 639 4.90 -17.02 -17.72
CA VAL A 639 5.93 -16.26 -18.45
C VAL A 639 5.73 -14.75 -18.26
N ALA A 640 4.49 -14.25 -18.34
CA ALA A 640 4.18 -12.84 -18.13
C ALA A 640 4.52 -12.37 -16.72
N MET A 641 4.14 -13.13 -15.68
CA MET A 641 4.48 -12.82 -14.29
C MET A 641 5.99 -12.84 -14.03
N LEU A 642 6.73 -13.77 -14.65
CA LEU A 642 8.20 -13.81 -14.55
C LEU A 642 8.83 -12.55 -15.16
N ILE A 643 8.40 -12.16 -16.36
CA ILE A 643 8.89 -10.95 -17.04
C ILE A 643 8.59 -9.70 -16.22
N ALA A 644 7.36 -9.55 -15.71
CA ALA A 644 6.99 -8.40 -14.89
C ALA A 644 7.71 -8.38 -13.53
N GLY A 645 7.98 -9.54 -12.92
CA GLY A 645 8.81 -9.65 -11.71
C GLY A 645 10.26 -9.21 -11.95
N MET A 646 10.84 -9.56 -13.10
CA MET A 646 12.17 -9.08 -13.51
C MET A 646 12.16 -7.55 -13.76
N ILE A 647 11.14 -7.02 -14.43
CA ILE A 647 10.97 -5.57 -14.64
C ILE A 647 10.88 -4.83 -13.30
N TYR A 648 10.05 -5.31 -12.36
CA TYR A 648 9.91 -4.71 -11.03
C TYR A 648 11.26 -4.68 -10.29
N LYS A 649 11.98 -5.81 -10.24
CA LYS A 649 13.29 -5.88 -9.57
C LYS A 649 14.38 -5.06 -10.27
N TYR A 650 14.32 -4.90 -11.60
CA TYR A 650 15.22 -4.03 -12.34
C TYR A 650 15.00 -2.55 -11.99
N ILE A 651 13.74 -2.09 -11.91
CA ILE A 651 13.41 -0.71 -11.50
C ILE A 651 13.82 -0.47 -10.03
N GLU A 652 13.56 -1.42 -9.14
CA GLU A 652 13.96 -1.36 -7.73
C GLU A 652 15.49 -1.22 -7.57
N TYR A 653 16.27 -2.00 -8.34
CA TYR A 653 17.73 -1.92 -8.38
C TYR A 653 18.23 -0.58 -8.94
N GLN A 654 17.69 -0.12 -10.07
CA GLN A 654 18.06 1.17 -10.68
C GLN A 654 17.68 2.38 -9.81
N GLY A 655 16.54 2.30 -9.10
CA GLY A 655 16.14 3.29 -8.11
C GLY A 655 17.12 3.37 -6.94
N ALA A 656 17.53 2.21 -6.41
CA ALA A 656 18.53 2.12 -5.35
C ALA A 656 19.92 2.62 -5.79
N GLU A 657 20.36 2.29 -7.01
CA GLU A 657 21.62 2.77 -7.59
C GLU A 657 21.61 4.30 -7.75
N LYS A 658 20.48 4.87 -8.20
CA LYS A 658 20.29 6.32 -8.37
C LYS A 658 20.15 7.08 -7.04
N GLU A 659 19.58 6.48 -6.00
CA GLU A 659 19.42 7.11 -4.68
C GLU A 659 20.68 7.02 -3.80
N TRP A 660 21.47 5.94 -3.92
CA TRP A 660 22.59 5.64 -3.00
C TRP A 660 23.96 5.46 -3.67
N GLY A 661 24.06 5.47 -5.00
CA GLY A 661 25.30 5.33 -5.77
C GLY A 661 25.79 3.88 -5.97
N ASP A 662 25.15 2.89 -5.33
CA ASP A 662 25.39 1.45 -5.48
C ASP A 662 24.05 0.75 -5.34
N GLY A 663 23.64 -0.02 -6.35
CA GLY A 663 22.34 -0.71 -6.35
C GLY A 663 22.20 -1.77 -5.25
N ILE A 664 23.23 -2.61 -5.00
CA ILE A 664 23.10 -3.72 -4.03
C ILE A 664 23.10 -3.16 -2.61
N ARG A 665 24.00 -2.23 -2.30
CA ARG A 665 24.04 -1.59 -0.99
C ARG A 665 22.83 -0.66 -0.79
N GLY A 666 22.42 0.06 -1.83
CA GLY A 666 21.25 0.95 -1.83
C GLY A 666 19.96 0.22 -1.47
N LEU A 667 19.72 -0.98 -2.02
CA LEU A 667 18.57 -1.82 -1.65
C LEU A 667 18.53 -2.11 -0.14
N SER A 668 19.69 -2.39 0.48
CA SER A 668 19.77 -2.61 1.93
C SER A 668 19.53 -1.33 2.75
N LEU A 669 19.96 -0.17 2.24
CA LEU A 669 19.78 1.14 2.88
C LEU A 669 18.33 1.64 2.78
N SER A 670 17.68 1.53 1.62
CA SER A 670 16.26 1.83 1.46
C SER A 670 15.39 0.92 2.34
N ALA A 671 15.68 -0.39 2.41
CA ALA A 671 14.99 -1.31 3.31
C ALA A 671 15.15 -0.93 4.79
N ALA A 672 16.36 -0.55 5.22
CA ALA A 672 16.62 -0.11 6.58
C ALA A 672 15.90 1.22 6.92
N ARG A 673 16.02 2.23 6.05
CA ARG A 673 15.33 3.53 6.18
C ARG A 673 13.81 3.35 6.26
N TYR A 674 13.24 2.52 5.40
CA TYR A 674 11.80 2.25 5.38
C TYR A 674 11.33 1.57 6.67
N ALA A 675 12.10 0.60 7.17
CA ALA A 675 11.81 -0.05 8.45
C ALA A 675 11.88 0.93 9.64
N LEU A 676 12.83 1.87 9.63
CA LEU A 676 13.01 2.90 10.67
C LEU A 676 11.87 3.92 10.68
N LEU A 677 11.46 4.45 9.52
CA LEU A 677 10.34 5.39 9.42
C LEU A 677 9.03 4.77 9.93
N ARG A 678 8.78 3.49 9.61
CA ARG A 678 7.61 2.76 10.12
C ARG A 678 7.66 2.50 11.64
N LEU A 679 8.84 2.52 12.26
CA LEU A 679 8.99 2.42 13.73
C LEU A 679 8.70 3.75 14.45
N GLU A 680 8.56 4.87 13.72
CA GLU A 680 8.32 6.20 14.28
C GLU A 680 6.81 6.55 14.34
N GLU A 681 6.01 6.09 13.37
CA GLU A 681 4.54 6.29 13.39
C GLU A 681 3.81 5.47 14.47
N GLY A 682 4.46 4.43 15.02
CA GLY A 682 3.86 3.54 16.02
C GLY A 682 4.21 3.95 17.45
N PRO A 683 3.25 3.91 18.42
CA PRO A 683 3.62 4.01 19.82
C PRO A 683 4.55 2.83 20.17
N PRO A 684 5.69 3.06 20.85
CA PRO A 684 6.62 1.99 21.22
C PRO A 684 5.89 0.95 22.07
N HIS A 685 6.20 -0.34 21.88
CA HIS A 685 5.47 -1.44 22.51
C HIS A 685 5.68 -1.52 24.05
N THR A 686 4.97 -0.67 24.80
CA THR A 686 5.09 -0.56 26.26
C THR A 686 4.64 -1.80 27.02
N LYS A 687 3.62 -2.53 26.53
CA LYS A 687 3.01 -3.69 27.21
C LYS A 687 3.95 -4.91 27.39
N ASN A 688 5.06 -4.96 26.66
CA ASN A 688 6.03 -6.04 26.70
C ASN A 688 7.46 -5.53 26.53
N TRP A 689 7.99 -4.97 27.61
CA TRP A 689 9.38 -4.55 27.68
C TRP A 689 10.35 -5.72 27.42
N ARG A 690 11.45 -5.40 26.74
CA ARG A 690 12.64 -6.25 26.53
C ARG A 690 13.88 -5.35 26.58
N PRO A 691 15.00 -5.79 27.17
CA PRO A 691 16.20 -4.97 27.29
C PRO A 691 16.86 -4.76 25.93
N GLN A 692 17.13 -3.52 25.55
CA GLN A 692 17.95 -3.12 24.39
C GLN A 692 19.15 -2.35 24.96
N LEU A 693 20.35 -2.91 24.81
CA LEU A 693 21.49 -2.52 25.64
C LEU A 693 22.31 -1.39 25.02
N LEU A 694 22.64 -0.37 25.80
CA LEU A 694 23.83 0.46 25.62
C LEU A 694 24.89 -0.01 26.62
N VAL A 695 25.93 -0.66 26.11
CA VAL A 695 27.06 -1.20 26.87
C VAL A 695 28.15 -0.14 26.94
N LEU A 696 28.44 0.40 28.13
CA LEU A 696 29.49 1.40 28.32
C LEU A 696 30.83 0.73 28.65
N LEU A 697 31.75 0.72 27.68
CA LEU A 697 33.11 0.24 27.87
C LEU A 697 34.06 1.37 28.25
N LYS A 698 34.87 1.11 29.29
CA LYS A 698 36.06 1.91 29.61
C LYS A 698 37.26 1.33 28.86
N LEU A 699 37.99 2.21 28.17
CA LEU A 699 39.32 1.89 27.65
C LEU A 699 40.38 2.17 28.72
N ASP A 700 41.57 1.65 28.50
CA ASP A 700 42.82 2.10 29.17
C ASP A 700 43.59 3.09 28.28
N GLU A 701 44.78 3.49 28.73
CA GLU A 701 45.64 4.49 28.06
C GLU A 701 46.21 3.96 26.74
N ASP A 702 46.36 2.64 26.60
CA ASP A 702 46.75 1.95 25.36
C ASP A 702 45.55 1.70 24.42
N LEU A 703 44.38 2.29 24.68
CA LEU A 703 43.12 2.15 23.93
C LEU A 703 42.54 0.72 23.89
N HIS A 704 42.95 -0.16 24.80
CA HIS A 704 42.42 -1.52 24.93
C HIS A 704 41.18 -1.57 25.85
N VAL A 705 40.35 -2.60 25.71
CA VAL A 705 39.11 -2.76 26.50
C VAL A 705 39.43 -3.31 27.88
N LYS A 706 39.38 -2.45 28.91
CA LYS A 706 39.77 -2.79 30.29
C LYS A 706 38.94 -3.91 30.95
N TYR A 707 37.69 -4.12 30.53
CA TYR A 707 36.78 -5.13 31.08
C TYR A 707 36.05 -5.94 29.98
N PRO A 708 36.75 -6.82 29.24
CA PRO A 708 36.18 -7.53 28.09
C PRO A 708 35.01 -8.46 28.46
N ARG A 709 35.02 -9.02 29.69
CA ARG A 709 33.93 -9.86 30.22
C ARG A 709 32.56 -9.18 30.26
N LEU A 710 32.49 -7.85 30.18
CA LEU A 710 31.24 -7.11 30.08
C LEU A 710 30.57 -7.33 28.70
N LEU A 711 31.35 -7.47 27.63
CA LEU A 711 30.87 -7.93 26.32
C LEU A 711 30.40 -9.39 26.38
N THR A 712 31.14 -10.27 27.06
CA THR A 712 30.71 -11.65 27.29
C THR A 712 29.34 -11.67 27.97
N PHE A 713 29.13 -10.94 29.07
CA PHE A 713 27.84 -10.85 29.76
C PHE A 713 26.71 -10.33 28.85
N ALA A 714 26.96 -9.29 28.06
CA ALA A 714 26.00 -8.78 27.09
C ALA A 714 25.62 -9.84 26.02
N SER A 715 26.60 -10.60 25.51
CA SER A 715 26.35 -11.71 24.56
C SER A 715 25.47 -12.81 25.18
N GLN A 716 25.67 -13.12 26.46
CA GLN A 716 24.92 -14.15 27.20
C GLN A 716 23.47 -13.71 27.46
N LEU A 717 23.26 -12.46 27.90
CA LEU A 717 21.94 -11.90 28.20
C LEU A 717 21.08 -11.69 26.93
N LYS A 718 21.72 -11.43 25.78
CA LYS A 718 21.02 -11.15 24.51
C LYS A 718 20.94 -12.35 23.56
N ALA A 719 21.77 -13.37 23.73
CA ALA A 719 21.85 -14.57 22.90
C ALA A 719 21.88 -14.28 21.38
N GLY A 720 22.51 -13.17 20.97
CA GLY A 720 22.60 -12.72 19.58
C GLY A 720 21.30 -12.17 18.95
N LYS A 721 20.28 -11.82 19.76
CA LYS A 721 18.98 -11.27 19.31
C LYS A 721 18.77 -9.82 19.78
N GLY A 722 18.04 -9.01 19.02
CA GLY A 722 17.68 -7.63 19.40
C GLY A 722 18.85 -6.64 19.31
N LEU A 723 18.67 -5.43 19.86
CA LEU A 723 19.64 -4.35 19.74
C LEU A 723 20.66 -4.37 20.89
N THR A 724 21.94 -4.29 20.51
CA THR A 724 23.08 -4.00 21.39
C THR A 724 23.88 -2.88 20.74
N ILE A 725 24.14 -1.81 21.47
CA ILE A 725 25.06 -0.72 21.10
C ILE A 725 26.18 -0.73 22.14
N ILE A 726 27.43 -0.59 21.71
CA ILE A 726 28.60 -0.49 22.57
C ILE A 726 29.15 0.92 22.47
N GLY A 727 28.97 1.69 23.53
CA GLY A 727 29.46 3.05 23.68
C GLY A 727 30.82 3.06 24.37
N SER A 728 31.75 3.88 23.85
CA SER A 728 32.99 4.20 24.57
C SER A 728 33.38 5.66 24.37
N VAL A 729 34.14 6.20 25.34
CA VAL A 729 34.54 7.61 25.39
C VAL A 729 36.05 7.70 25.52
N ILE A 730 36.69 8.35 24.56
CA ILE A 730 38.11 8.72 24.63
C ILE A 730 38.21 10.14 25.16
N GLN A 731 39.08 10.37 26.14
CA GLN A 731 39.32 11.71 26.69
C GLN A 731 40.38 12.43 25.86
N GLY A 732 40.00 13.45 25.10
CA GLY A 732 40.92 14.17 24.22
C GLY A 732 40.23 15.23 23.35
N ASN A 733 40.99 15.86 22.46
CA ASN A 733 40.50 16.77 21.44
C ASN A 733 40.28 16.02 20.12
N PHE A 734 39.08 16.06 19.56
CA PHE A 734 38.75 15.31 18.33
C PHE A 734 39.65 15.68 17.14
N LEU A 735 40.14 16.92 17.05
CA LEU A 735 41.02 17.36 15.95
C LEU A 735 42.37 16.63 15.92
N GLU A 736 42.83 16.12 17.06
CA GLU A 736 44.08 15.38 17.22
C GLU A 736 43.80 13.86 17.29
N THR A 737 42.83 13.47 18.13
CA THR A 737 42.54 12.07 18.50
C THR A 737 41.65 11.33 17.47
N TYR A 738 41.33 11.89 16.29
CA TYR A 738 40.42 11.24 15.32
C TYR A 738 40.95 9.90 14.79
N GLY A 739 42.27 9.77 14.59
CA GLY A 739 42.89 8.52 14.10
C GLY A 739 42.84 7.42 15.16
N GLU A 740 43.16 7.76 16.40
CA GLU A 740 43.04 6.88 17.57
C GLU A 740 41.60 6.42 17.79
N ALA A 741 40.60 7.30 17.61
CA ALA A 741 39.20 6.94 17.71
C ALA A 741 38.77 5.89 16.67
N GLN A 742 39.26 5.98 15.44
CA GLN A 742 39.03 4.97 14.39
C GLN A 742 39.73 3.64 14.72
N ALA A 743 40.96 3.68 15.24
CA ALA A 743 41.70 2.47 15.65
C ALA A 743 41.02 1.76 16.84
N ALA A 744 40.57 2.52 17.85
CA ALA A 744 39.81 2.01 18.99
C ALA A 744 38.46 1.40 18.54
N GLU A 745 37.75 2.02 17.60
CA GLU A 745 36.49 1.47 17.06
C GLU A 745 36.71 0.09 16.40
N GLN A 746 37.79 -0.09 15.63
CA GLN A 746 38.14 -1.40 15.05
C GLN A 746 38.55 -2.42 16.11
N THR A 747 39.30 -2.00 17.14
CA THR A 747 39.70 -2.86 18.26
C THR A 747 38.47 -3.36 19.03
N ILE A 748 37.48 -2.49 19.27
CA ILE A 748 36.21 -2.86 19.90
C ILE A 748 35.41 -3.81 18.98
N LYS A 749 35.33 -3.56 17.67
CA LYS A 749 34.65 -4.45 16.71
C LYS A 749 35.27 -5.86 16.68
N ASN A 750 36.60 -5.96 16.63
CA ASN A 750 37.29 -7.25 16.70
C ASN A 750 36.95 -8.00 18.00
N MET A 751 36.90 -7.29 19.15
CA MET A 751 36.50 -7.89 20.42
C MET A 751 35.01 -8.29 20.45
N MET A 752 34.12 -7.55 19.78
CA MET A 752 32.71 -7.91 19.62
C MET A 752 32.54 -9.23 18.86
N GLU A 753 33.31 -9.46 17.80
CA GLU A 753 33.26 -10.71 17.04
C GLU A 753 33.78 -11.90 17.85
N ILE A 754 34.89 -11.73 18.58
CA ILE A 754 35.46 -12.73 19.49
C ILE A 754 34.43 -13.15 20.56
N GLU A 755 33.80 -12.17 21.24
CA GLU A 755 32.78 -12.40 22.26
C GLU A 755 31.37 -12.66 21.68
N LYS A 756 31.24 -12.69 20.36
CA LYS A 756 30.01 -13.01 19.60
C LYS A 756 28.84 -12.06 19.88
N VAL A 757 29.14 -10.80 20.18
CA VAL A 757 28.17 -9.71 20.35
C VAL A 757 27.74 -9.19 18.98
N LYS A 758 26.51 -9.51 18.58
CA LYS A 758 25.85 -8.85 17.43
C LYS A 758 25.31 -7.49 17.87
N GLY A 759 25.83 -6.41 17.30
CA GLY A 759 25.49 -5.04 17.68
C GLY A 759 26.28 -4.00 16.88
N PHE A 760 26.19 -2.74 17.34
CA PHE A 760 26.89 -1.59 16.76
C PHE A 760 27.93 -1.05 17.73
N CYS A 761 29.05 -0.51 17.23
CA CYS A 761 30.03 0.23 18.02
C CYS A 761 29.78 1.74 17.85
N GLN A 762 29.97 2.51 18.92
CA GLN A 762 29.92 3.97 18.92
C GLN A 762 31.02 4.51 19.83
N VAL A 763 32.11 4.97 19.24
CA VAL A 763 33.16 5.72 19.95
C VAL A 763 32.85 7.21 19.86
N VAL A 764 33.13 7.97 20.92
CA VAL A 764 33.10 9.44 20.91
C VAL A 764 34.33 10.00 21.61
N VAL A 765 34.92 11.06 21.06
CA VAL A 765 36.01 11.82 21.70
C VAL A 765 35.39 13.00 22.44
N ALA A 766 35.77 13.22 23.69
CA ALA A 766 35.26 14.32 24.50
C ALA A 766 36.28 14.85 25.51
N ASN A 767 36.33 16.17 25.70
CA ASN A 767 37.22 16.83 26.68
C ASN A 767 37.00 16.34 28.12
N LYS A 768 35.81 15.85 28.47
CA LYS A 768 35.50 15.21 29.76
C LYS A 768 34.71 13.92 29.56
N VAL A 769 35.17 12.83 30.17
CA VAL A 769 34.52 11.50 30.10
C VAL A 769 33.04 11.55 30.52
N ARG A 770 32.72 12.30 31.60
CA ARG A 770 31.34 12.45 32.09
C ARG A 770 30.39 13.08 31.06
N GLU A 771 30.87 14.03 30.26
CA GLU A 771 30.08 14.70 29.22
C GLU A 771 29.86 13.77 28.03
N GLY A 772 30.92 13.07 27.58
CA GLY A 772 30.81 12.03 26.56
C GLY A 772 29.84 10.89 26.93
N ILE A 773 29.88 10.41 28.17
CA ILE A 773 28.95 9.36 28.66
C ILE A 773 27.50 9.88 28.66
N ALA A 774 27.26 11.11 29.15
CA ALA A 774 25.93 11.70 29.13
C ALA A 774 25.40 11.86 27.70
N HIS A 775 26.25 12.24 26.75
CA HIS A 775 25.89 12.35 25.33
C HIS A 775 25.53 10.98 24.72
N LEU A 776 26.33 9.92 24.96
CA LEU A 776 26.00 8.57 24.49
C LEU A 776 24.63 8.09 25.00
N ILE A 777 24.32 8.33 26.28
CA ILE A 777 23.06 7.94 26.92
C ILE A 777 21.84 8.63 26.30
N GLN A 778 21.96 9.90 25.85
CA GLN A 778 20.84 10.62 25.23
C GLN A 778 20.73 10.42 23.71
N SER A 779 21.82 10.15 22.99
CA SER A 779 21.84 10.14 21.51
C SER A 779 22.09 8.78 20.84
N CYS A 780 22.40 7.70 21.55
CA CYS A 780 22.66 6.39 20.91
C CYS A 780 21.38 5.71 20.37
N GLY A 781 21.12 5.89 19.08
CA GLY A 781 20.07 5.20 18.30
C GLY A 781 19.71 5.97 17.03
N LEU A 782 18.70 5.47 16.30
CA LEU A 782 18.10 6.21 15.17
C LEU A 782 16.59 5.98 15.15
N GLY A 783 15.82 7.08 15.27
CA GLY A 783 14.35 7.03 15.36
C GLY A 783 13.84 6.10 16.47
N GLY A 784 12.95 5.18 16.12
CA GLY A 784 12.47 4.13 17.03
C GLY A 784 13.51 3.06 17.42
N MET A 785 14.63 2.95 16.70
CA MET A 785 15.68 1.95 16.95
C MET A 785 16.74 2.53 17.91
N LYS A 786 16.41 2.54 19.20
CA LYS A 786 17.27 3.05 20.28
C LYS A 786 17.38 2.08 21.46
N HIS A 787 18.40 2.30 22.28
CA HIS A 787 18.58 1.56 23.53
C HIS A 787 17.51 1.95 24.57
N ASN A 788 17.28 1.08 25.57
CA ASN A 788 16.41 1.35 26.72
C ASN A 788 17.01 0.92 28.07
N THR A 789 18.20 0.28 28.04
CA THR A 789 18.91 -0.26 29.20
C THR A 789 20.38 0.13 29.08
N VAL A 790 20.96 0.77 30.08
CA VAL A 790 22.41 1.05 30.15
C VAL A 790 23.09 -0.05 30.96
N VAL A 791 24.23 -0.56 30.48
CA VAL A 791 25.08 -1.52 31.21
C VAL A 791 26.41 -0.84 31.52
N LEU A 792 26.76 -0.78 32.81
CA LEU A 792 27.91 -0.01 33.32
C LEU A 792 28.71 -0.86 34.32
N GLY A 793 30.01 -1.01 34.12
CA GLY A 793 30.87 -1.76 35.05
C GLY A 793 31.14 -1.02 36.36
N TRP A 794 31.19 -1.77 37.48
CA TRP A 794 31.53 -1.25 38.82
C TRP A 794 32.87 -0.46 38.84
N PRO A 795 32.98 0.64 39.60
CA PRO A 795 34.25 1.38 39.77
C PRO A 795 35.15 0.69 40.80
N TYR A 796 35.84 -0.39 40.42
CA TYR A 796 36.83 -1.06 41.27
C TYR A 796 37.91 -0.09 41.79
N GLY A 797 38.36 -0.29 43.03
CA GLY A 797 39.41 0.52 43.65
C GLY A 797 38.98 1.91 44.12
N TRP A 798 37.68 2.26 44.08
CA TRP A 798 37.22 3.64 44.37
C TRP A 798 37.52 4.14 45.79
N ARG A 799 37.60 3.25 46.80
CA ARG A 799 38.06 3.55 48.17
C ARG A 799 39.58 3.78 48.28
N GLN A 800 40.35 3.31 47.29
CA GLN A 800 41.83 3.25 47.31
C GLN A 800 42.45 4.31 46.40
N SER A 801 41.74 4.74 45.35
CA SER A 801 42.15 5.87 44.51
C SER A 801 41.94 7.19 45.25
N GLU A 802 43.00 7.99 45.43
CA GLU A 802 42.91 9.37 45.93
C GLU A 802 42.01 10.27 45.06
N ASP A 803 41.73 9.83 43.82
CA ASP A 803 41.09 10.61 42.78
C ASP A 803 39.55 10.43 42.76
N PRO A 804 38.75 11.37 43.31
CA PRO A 804 37.30 11.21 43.44
C PRO A 804 36.56 11.29 42.10
N ARG A 805 37.27 11.59 41.00
CA ARG A 805 36.72 11.65 39.63
C ARG A 805 36.13 10.30 39.20
N SER A 806 36.68 9.18 39.67
CA SER A 806 36.31 7.82 39.28
C SER A 806 34.86 7.46 39.65
N TRP A 807 34.52 7.55 40.93
CA TRP A 807 33.19 7.21 41.46
C TRP A 807 32.17 8.33 41.28
N LYS A 808 32.58 9.61 41.30
CA LYS A 808 31.67 10.72 40.94
C LYS A 808 31.20 10.65 39.48
N THR A 809 32.01 10.09 38.58
CA THR A 809 31.58 9.78 37.21
C THR A 809 30.59 8.61 37.16
N PHE A 810 30.78 7.57 37.98
CA PHE A 810 29.80 6.48 38.13
C PHE A 810 28.44 7.01 38.63
N ILE A 811 28.40 7.74 39.75
CA ILE A 811 27.15 8.32 40.29
C ILE A 811 26.51 9.32 39.32
N GLY A 812 27.32 10.13 38.63
CA GLY A 812 26.85 10.99 37.54
C GLY A 812 26.15 10.19 36.43
N THR A 813 26.70 9.03 36.06
CA THR A 813 26.13 8.14 35.04
C THR A 813 24.82 7.48 35.52
N VAL A 814 24.74 7.06 36.79
CA VAL A 814 23.49 6.56 37.41
C VAL A 814 22.40 7.63 37.30
N ARG A 815 22.69 8.87 37.75
CA ARG A 815 21.74 10.00 37.68
C ARG A 815 21.29 10.28 36.24
N CYS A 816 22.20 10.38 35.27
CA CYS A 816 21.86 10.58 33.87
C CYS A 816 20.95 9.46 33.31
N THR A 817 21.25 8.19 33.64
CA THR A 817 20.44 7.04 33.21
C THR A 817 19.01 7.12 33.77
N THR A 818 18.87 7.46 35.05
CA THR A 818 17.54 7.62 35.68
C THR A 818 16.75 8.82 35.14
N ALA A 819 17.42 9.95 34.86
CA ALA A 819 16.79 11.13 34.27
C ALA A 819 16.29 10.89 32.83
N ALA A 820 16.97 10.01 32.09
CA ALA A 820 16.55 9.57 30.76
C ALA A 820 15.42 8.52 30.77
N HIS A 821 14.93 8.10 31.96
CA HIS A 821 13.97 7.00 32.14
C HIS A 821 14.42 5.67 31.50
N LEU A 822 15.71 5.37 31.59
CA LEU A 822 16.30 4.12 31.11
C LEU A 822 16.51 3.15 32.28
N ALA A 823 16.41 1.85 32.01
CA ALA A 823 16.84 0.83 32.96
C ALA A 823 18.37 0.85 33.10
N LEU A 824 18.89 0.44 34.26
CA LEU A 824 20.31 0.36 34.55
C LEU A 824 20.68 -1.04 35.06
N LEU A 825 21.78 -1.57 34.53
CA LEU A 825 22.40 -2.84 34.93
C LEU A 825 23.87 -2.59 35.31
N VAL A 826 24.23 -2.85 36.56
CA VAL A 826 25.61 -2.73 37.05
C VAL A 826 26.09 -4.09 37.54
N PRO A 827 26.81 -4.86 36.71
CA PRO A 827 27.52 -6.04 37.19
C PRO A 827 28.75 -5.62 38.02
N LYS A 828 28.81 -6.10 39.26
CA LYS A 828 29.98 -6.09 40.16
C LYS A 828 30.78 -7.38 39.91
N ASN A 829 32.09 -7.34 40.13
CA ASN A 829 32.98 -8.51 39.99
C ASN A 829 32.98 -9.16 38.58
N VAL A 830 32.89 -8.32 37.55
CA VAL A 830 32.84 -8.66 36.11
C VAL A 830 33.98 -9.58 35.67
N SER A 831 35.16 -9.48 36.28
CA SER A 831 36.30 -10.38 36.02
C SER A 831 35.99 -11.85 36.28
N PHE A 832 35.13 -12.14 37.28
CA PHE A 832 34.75 -13.49 37.68
C PHE A 832 33.56 -14.04 36.87
N TYR A 833 32.96 -13.26 35.96
CA TYR A 833 31.86 -13.74 35.12
C TYR A 833 32.35 -14.82 34.13
N PRO A 834 31.54 -15.87 33.90
CA PRO A 834 31.96 -17.01 33.09
C PRO A 834 32.18 -16.60 31.64
N SER A 835 33.21 -17.17 31.00
CA SER A 835 33.41 -17.04 29.56
C SER A 835 32.27 -17.66 28.76
N ASN A 836 32.27 -17.42 27.46
CA ASN A 836 31.39 -18.11 26.53
C ASN A 836 31.68 -19.63 26.37
N HIS A 837 32.73 -20.16 27.01
CA HIS A 837 33.14 -21.57 26.92
C HIS A 837 32.87 -22.33 28.22
N GLU A 838 33.04 -21.70 29.39
CA GLU A 838 32.60 -22.25 30.67
C GLU A 838 31.09 -22.50 30.67
N ARG A 839 30.66 -23.63 31.25
CA ARG A 839 29.23 -23.95 31.44
C ARG A 839 29.03 -24.46 32.85
N TYR A 840 28.06 -23.93 33.57
CA TYR A 840 27.74 -24.48 34.90
C TYR A 840 27.04 -25.82 34.75
N ASN A 841 27.52 -26.82 35.50
CA ASN A 841 26.85 -28.11 35.61
C ASN A 841 25.66 -28.06 36.58
N GLU A 842 25.75 -27.20 37.59
CA GLU A 842 24.73 -26.93 38.60
C GLU A 842 24.99 -25.56 39.26
N GLY A 843 24.03 -25.07 40.03
CA GLY A 843 24.11 -23.81 40.77
C GLY A 843 22.80 -23.02 40.73
N ASN A 844 22.72 -22.00 41.57
CA ASN A 844 21.52 -21.16 41.70
C ASN A 844 21.76 -19.76 41.12
N ILE A 845 20.71 -19.19 40.52
CA ILE A 845 20.56 -17.75 40.27
C ILE A 845 19.53 -17.25 41.28
N ASP A 846 19.98 -16.38 42.17
CA ASP A 846 19.16 -15.86 43.27
C ASP A 846 18.67 -14.44 42.95
N VAL A 847 17.39 -14.19 43.18
CA VAL A 847 16.71 -12.93 42.81
C VAL A 847 16.09 -12.31 44.05
N TRP A 848 16.68 -11.21 44.53
CA TRP A 848 16.19 -10.46 45.68
C TRP A 848 15.31 -9.29 45.22
N TRP A 849 14.00 -9.45 45.42
CA TRP A 849 12.98 -8.44 45.08
C TRP A 849 12.63 -7.61 46.32
N ILE A 850 13.37 -6.51 46.49
CA ILE A 850 13.23 -5.58 47.60
C ILE A 850 12.31 -4.43 47.17
N VAL A 851 11.00 -4.60 47.43
CA VAL A 851 9.90 -3.68 47.08
C VAL A 851 9.64 -3.53 45.56
N HIS A 852 10.62 -3.09 44.77
CA HIS A 852 10.45 -2.53 43.40
C HIS A 852 10.94 -3.45 42.27
N ASP A 853 10.64 -3.06 41.02
CA ASP A 853 11.17 -3.62 39.77
C ASP A 853 10.97 -5.13 39.52
N GLY A 854 10.04 -5.78 40.25
CA GLY A 854 9.88 -7.25 40.27
C GLY A 854 9.74 -7.93 38.91
N GLY A 855 9.04 -7.30 37.95
CA GLY A 855 8.89 -7.84 36.60
C GLY A 855 10.21 -7.94 35.83
N MET A 856 11.08 -6.94 35.95
CA MET A 856 12.40 -6.96 35.30
C MET A 856 13.36 -7.89 36.03
N LEU A 857 13.32 -7.91 37.37
CA LEU A 857 14.09 -8.84 38.21
C LEU A 857 13.82 -10.31 37.86
N MET A 858 12.60 -10.67 37.44
CA MET A 858 12.28 -12.03 36.96
C MET A 858 12.58 -12.26 35.47
N LEU A 859 12.46 -11.23 34.62
CA LEU A 859 12.75 -11.36 33.18
C LEU A 859 14.26 -11.54 32.89
N LEU A 860 15.15 -10.86 33.62
CA LEU A 860 16.59 -10.91 33.35
C LEU A 860 17.19 -12.32 33.56
N PRO A 861 16.94 -13.03 34.68
CA PRO A 861 17.37 -14.42 34.87
C PRO A 861 16.70 -15.38 33.89
N PHE A 862 15.42 -15.17 33.58
CA PHE A 862 14.68 -16.01 32.63
C PHE A 862 15.34 -15.97 31.24
N LEU A 863 15.67 -14.77 30.74
CA LEU A 863 16.43 -14.60 29.49
C LEU A 863 17.84 -15.22 29.60
N LEU A 864 18.52 -15.03 30.72
CA LEU A 864 19.88 -15.56 30.93
C LEU A 864 19.91 -17.10 30.97
N LYS A 865 18.92 -17.76 31.58
CA LYS A 865 18.73 -19.22 31.62
C LYS A 865 18.48 -19.83 30.22
N GLN A 866 18.07 -19.03 29.22
CA GLN A 866 18.03 -19.51 27.83
C GLN A 866 19.44 -19.76 27.24
N HIS A 867 20.49 -19.14 27.80
CA HIS A 867 21.86 -19.27 27.28
C HIS A 867 22.58 -20.53 27.78
N LYS A 868 23.40 -21.14 26.90
CA LYS A 868 24.17 -22.38 27.12
C LYS A 868 25.01 -22.45 28.41
N VAL A 869 25.38 -21.31 28.99
CA VAL A 869 26.19 -21.18 30.22
C VAL A 869 25.35 -21.41 31.48
N TRP A 870 24.13 -20.86 31.50
CA TRP A 870 23.26 -20.75 32.67
C TRP A 870 22.04 -21.70 32.63
N ARG A 871 21.86 -22.43 31.52
CA ARG A 871 20.70 -23.29 31.27
C ARG A 871 20.42 -24.37 32.33
N LYS A 872 21.46 -24.84 33.04
CA LYS A 872 21.31 -25.82 34.13
C LYS A 872 21.09 -25.18 35.51
N CYS A 873 21.15 -23.85 35.64
CA CYS A 873 20.97 -23.18 36.91
C CYS A 873 19.49 -23.16 37.32
N LYS A 874 19.23 -23.41 38.61
CA LYS A 874 17.93 -23.17 39.23
C LYS A 874 17.72 -21.67 39.47
N MET A 875 16.48 -21.23 39.53
CA MET A 875 16.13 -19.85 39.93
C MET A 875 15.45 -19.87 41.30
N ARG A 876 15.91 -19.03 42.22
CA ARG A 876 15.30 -18.80 43.53
C ARG A 876 14.91 -17.33 43.65
N ILE A 877 13.68 -17.04 44.06
CA ILE A 877 13.15 -15.70 44.21
C ILE A 877 12.89 -15.44 45.68
N PHE A 878 13.66 -14.51 46.25
CA PHE A 878 13.52 -14.02 47.61
C PHE A 878 12.78 -12.68 47.59
N THR A 879 11.56 -12.64 48.11
CA THR A 879 10.78 -11.39 48.19
C THR A 879 10.77 -10.86 49.60
N VAL A 880 11.25 -9.63 49.79
CA VAL A 880 11.17 -8.97 51.11
C VAL A 880 9.74 -8.47 51.34
N ALA A 881 9.18 -8.81 52.50
CA ALA A 881 7.89 -8.40 53.01
C ALA A 881 8.06 -7.66 54.35
N GLN A 882 7.10 -6.80 54.70
CA GLN A 882 7.06 -6.09 55.98
C GLN A 882 6.40 -7.01 57.02
N MET A 883 6.69 -6.82 58.31
CA MET A 883 6.02 -7.57 59.40
C MET A 883 4.48 -7.41 59.38
N ASP A 884 4.00 -6.33 58.77
CA ASP A 884 2.58 -6.00 58.62
C ASP A 884 1.93 -6.67 57.38
N ASP A 885 2.71 -7.31 56.49
CA ASP A 885 2.23 -7.94 55.25
C ASP A 885 1.89 -9.42 55.48
N ASN A 886 0.83 -9.94 54.83
CA ASN A 886 0.52 -11.38 54.86
C ASN A 886 1.49 -12.19 53.96
N SER A 887 2.62 -12.59 54.54
CA SER A 887 3.70 -13.33 53.87
C SER A 887 3.24 -14.67 53.28
N ILE A 888 2.37 -15.41 53.96
CA ILE A 888 1.83 -16.71 53.52
C ILE A 888 1.01 -16.55 52.24
N GLN A 889 0.11 -15.57 52.21
CA GLN A 889 -0.71 -15.28 51.04
C GLN A 889 0.14 -14.71 49.89
N MET A 890 1.10 -13.82 50.18
CA MET A 890 2.04 -13.30 49.18
C MET A 890 2.85 -14.42 48.51
N LYS A 891 3.33 -15.41 49.30
CA LYS A 891 4.03 -16.60 48.79
C LYS A 891 3.15 -17.42 47.85
N LYS A 892 1.89 -17.65 48.23
CA LYS A 892 0.92 -18.43 47.47
C LYS A 892 0.53 -17.75 46.16
N ASP A 893 0.28 -16.44 46.18
CA ASP A 893 -0.06 -15.67 44.99
C ASP A 893 1.12 -15.62 44.00
N LEU A 894 2.34 -15.40 44.47
CA LEU A 894 3.52 -15.36 43.61
C LEU A 894 3.88 -16.74 43.02
N ALA A 895 3.73 -17.82 43.78
CA ALA A 895 3.87 -19.19 43.25
C ALA A 895 2.81 -19.49 42.17
N THR A 896 1.56 -19.06 42.39
CA THR A 896 0.47 -19.21 41.40
C THR A 896 0.75 -18.40 40.13
N PHE A 897 1.26 -17.18 40.28
CA PHE A 897 1.66 -16.30 39.18
C PHE A 897 2.78 -16.91 38.32
N LEU A 898 3.85 -17.42 38.94
CA LEU A 898 4.96 -18.08 38.25
C LEU A 898 4.50 -19.34 37.51
N TYR A 899 3.61 -20.14 38.11
CA TYR A 899 3.00 -21.31 37.48
C TYR A 899 2.19 -20.93 36.22
N GLN A 900 1.36 -19.88 36.28
CA GLN A 900 0.63 -19.38 35.11
C GLN A 900 1.55 -18.91 33.97
N LEU A 901 2.71 -18.35 34.31
CA LEU A 901 3.74 -17.93 33.36
C LEU A 901 4.68 -19.06 32.91
N ARG A 902 4.55 -20.26 33.48
CA ARG A 902 5.46 -21.42 33.28
C ARG A 902 6.93 -21.12 33.63
N ILE A 903 7.15 -20.24 34.61
CA ILE A 903 8.49 -19.91 35.11
C ILE A 903 8.83 -20.86 36.25
N GLU A 904 9.75 -21.80 35.97
CA GLU A 904 10.29 -22.73 36.96
C GLU A 904 11.26 -21.99 37.92
N ALA A 905 10.74 -21.62 39.10
CA ALA A 905 11.50 -21.00 40.18
C ALA A 905 10.94 -21.36 41.56
N GLU A 906 11.83 -21.42 42.56
CA GLU A 906 11.49 -21.59 43.97
C GLU A 906 11.23 -20.21 44.60
N VAL A 907 10.18 -20.05 45.41
CA VAL A 907 9.80 -18.76 46.05
C VAL A 907 9.96 -18.84 47.56
N GLU A 908 10.68 -17.87 48.14
CA GLU A 908 10.74 -17.66 49.58
C GLU A 908 10.41 -16.18 49.92
N VAL A 909 9.60 -15.99 50.96
CA VAL A 909 9.27 -14.65 51.49
C VAL A 909 10.09 -14.44 52.74
N VAL A 910 10.74 -13.27 52.83
CA VAL A 910 11.60 -12.89 53.96
C VAL A 910 11.01 -11.67 54.63
N GLU A 911 10.62 -11.83 55.90
CA GLU A 911 10.01 -10.77 56.71
C GLU A 911 11.11 -9.89 57.33
N MET A 912 10.96 -8.56 57.20
CA MET A 912 11.93 -7.58 57.74
C MET A 912 11.24 -6.39 58.38
N HIS A 913 11.91 -5.74 59.33
CA HIS A 913 11.43 -4.52 59.98
C HIS A 913 11.57 -3.30 59.07
N ASN A 914 10.66 -2.33 59.21
CA ASN A 914 10.63 -1.11 58.39
C ASN A 914 11.91 -0.24 58.49
N SER A 915 12.64 -0.30 59.60
CA SER A 915 13.98 0.30 59.76
C SER A 915 14.99 -0.27 58.76
N ASP A 916 14.90 -1.57 58.53
CA ASP A 916 15.92 -2.41 57.86
C ASP A 916 15.71 -2.47 56.34
N ILE A 917 14.66 -1.79 55.83
CA ILE A 917 14.38 -1.57 54.40
C ILE A 917 14.17 -0.08 54.05
N SER A 918 14.46 0.83 54.99
CA SER A 918 14.12 2.26 54.93
C SER A 918 14.67 3.02 53.71
N ALA A 919 15.74 2.52 53.07
CA ALA A 919 16.29 3.08 51.83
C ALA A 919 15.41 2.82 50.59
N TYR A 920 14.55 1.79 50.61
CA TYR A 920 13.70 1.36 49.49
C TYR A 920 12.24 1.80 49.66
N THR A 921 11.75 1.91 50.91
CA THR A 921 10.36 2.28 51.20
C THR A 921 10.08 3.77 50.99
N TYR A 922 11.07 4.65 51.20
CA TYR A 922 10.90 6.11 51.02
C TYR A 922 10.54 6.50 49.57
N GLU A 923 11.04 5.78 48.56
CA GLU A 923 10.69 6.03 47.16
C GLU A 923 9.34 5.39 46.75
N ARG A 924 8.71 4.56 47.60
CA ARG A 924 7.58 3.70 47.23
C ARG A 924 6.29 4.47 46.93
N THR A 925 5.81 5.29 47.87
CA THR A 925 4.51 5.98 47.73
C THR A 925 4.46 6.91 46.53
N LEU A 926 5.47 7.76 46.36
CA LEU A 926 5.50 8.78 45.30
C LEU A 926 5.62 8.19 43.89
N MET A 927 6.35 7.08 43.72
CA MET A 927 6.50 6.42 42.41
C MET A 927 5.32 5.48 42.08
N MET A 928 4.68 4.87 43.09
CA MET A 928 3.56 3.95 42.88
C MET A 928 2.33 4.65 42.27
N GLU A 929 2.06 5.90 42.67
CA GLU A 929 0.94 6.66 42.09
C GLU A 929 1.20 6.99 40.61
N GLN A 930 2.40 7.50 40.26
CA GLN A 930 2.78 7.78 38.88
C GLN A 930 2.70 6.52 37.99
N ARG A 931 3.15 5.37 38.51
CA ARG A 931 2.99 4.05 37.85
C ARG A 931 1.51 3.70 37.63
N SER A 932 0.66 3.89 38.63
CA SER A 932 -0.78 3.63 38.57
C SER A 932 -1.47 4.51 37.51
N GLN A 933 -1.14 5.81 37.45
CA GLN A 933 -1.64 6.73 36.43
C GLN A 933 -1.19 6.30 35.02
N MET A 934 0.09 5.93 34.83
CA MET A 934 0.63 5.43 33.57
C MET A 934 -0.06 4.12 33.11
N LEU A 935 -0.32 3.18 34.03
CA LEU A 935 -1.02 1.92 33.75
C LEU A 935 -2.48 2.15 33.33
N ARG A 936 -3.17 3.14 33.92
CA ARG A 936 -4.53 3.55 33.50
C ARG A 936 -4.54 4.07 32.06
N GLN A 937 -3.54 4.86 31.66
CA GLN A 937 -3.43 5.36 30.28
C GLN A 937 -3.23 4.24 29.24
N MET A 938 -2.53 3.16 29.60
CA MET A 938 -2.21 2.05 28.67
C MET A 938 -3.35 1.08 28.35
N ARG A 939 -4.55 1.26 28.93
CA ARG A 939 -5.77 0.45 28.66
C ARG A 939 -5.47 -1.06 28.66
N LEU A 940 -4.84 -1.54 29.73
CA LEU A 940 -4.58 -2.98 29.94
C LEU A 940 -5.89 -3.72 30.24
N THR A 941 -6.07 -4.91 29.66
CA THR A 941 -7.18 -5.81 30.02
C THR A 941 -6.96 -6.41 31.41
N LYS A 942 -8.01 -6.95 32.03
CA LYS A 942 -7.90 -7.58 33.36
C LYS A 942 -6.85 -8.70 33.38
N THR A 943 -6.83 -9.55 32.35
CA THR A 943 -5.87 -10.66 32.20
C THR A 943 -4.45 -10.22 31.85
N GLU A 944 -4.25 -9.02 31.26
CA GLU A 944 -2.93 -8.41 31.15
C GLU A 944 -2.43 -7.87 32.49
N ARG A 945 -3.30 -7.21 33.28
CA ARG A 945 -2.95 -6.69 34.62
C ARG A 945 -2.58 -7.80 35.61
N GLU A 946 -3.28 -8.93 35.56
CA GLU A 946 -2.99 -10.12 36.38
C GLU A 946 -1.64 -10.79 36.01
N ARG A 947 -1.03 -10.43 34.87
CA ARG A 947 0.30 -10.87 34.44
C ARG A 947 1.43 -9.89 34.74
N GLU A 948 1.15 -8.73 35.32
CA GLU A 948 2.18 -7.81 35.81
C GLU A 948 2.55 -8.12 37.26
N ALA A 949 3.78 -8.60 37.47
CA ALA A 949 4.27 -9.06 38.78
C ALA A 949 4.09 -8.03 39.91
N GLN A 950 4.39 -6.76 39.64
CA GLN A 950 4.35 -5.70 40.64
C GLN A 950 2.92 -5.46 41.15
N LEU A 951 1.91 -5.49 40.25
CA LEU A 951 0.50 -5.35 40.63
C LEU A 951 0.00 -6.50 41.52
N VAL A 952 0.53 -7.71 41.36
CA VAL A 952 0.17 -8.87 42.19
C VAL A 952 0.71 -8.70 43.62
N LYS A 953 1.93 -8.16 43.79
CA LYS A 953 2.47 -7.83 45.12
C LYS A 953 1.79 -6.62 45.75
N ASP A 954 1.64 -5.53 44.99
CA ASP A 954 1.13 -4.26 45.52
C ASP A 954 -0.33 -4.35 45.98
N ARG A 955 -1.10 -5.33 45.48
CA ARG A 955 -2.49 -5.61 45.91
C ARG A 955 -2.63 -5.74 47.43
N HIS A 956 -1.68 -6.40 48.10
CA HIS A 956 -1.72 -6.60 49.56
C HIS A 956 -1.46 -5.30 50.34
N SER A 957 -0.59 -4.43 49.82
CA SER A 957 -0.36 -3.10 50.41
C SER A 957 -1.45 -2.06 50.09
N ILE A 958 -2.18 -2.20 48.98
CA ILE A 958 -3.27 -1.27 48.62
C ILE A 958 -4.53 -1.56 49.45
N ALA A 959 -4.86 -2.83 49.69
CA ALA A 959 -5.98 -3.20 50.56
C ALA A 959 -5.85 -2.62 51.98
N ARG A 960 -4.62 -2.48 52.49
CA ARG A 960 -4.32 -1.81 53.77
C ARG A 960 -4.55 -0.29 53.72
N LEU A 961 -4.31 0.37 52.58
CA LEU A 961 -4.65 1.79 52.44
C LEU A 961 -6.17 1.96 52.49
N GLU A 962 -6.90 1.12 51.74
CA GLU A 962 -8.37 1.17 51.69
C GLU A 962 -9.02 0.86 53.04
N SER A 963 -8.39 0.03 53.90
CA SER A 963 -8.86 -0.18 55.29
C SER A 963 -8.42 0.91 56.28
N LEU A 964 -7.24 1.51 56.13
CA LEU A 964 -6.84 2.64 57.00
C LEU A 964 -7.73 3.87 56.76
N TYR A 965 -8.19 4.09 55.53
CA TYR A 965 -9.16 5.15 55.22
C TYR A 965 -10.63 4.80 55.56
N SER A 966 -10.95 3.60 56.05
CA SER A 966 -12.29 3.26 56.54
C SER A 966 -12.45 3.34 58.06
N ASP A 967 -11.34 3.36 58.81
CA ASP A 967 -11.35 3.07 60.25
C ASP A 967 -10.99 4.31 61.12
N GLU A 968 -10.70 5.47 60.53
CA GLU A 968 -10.45 6.74 61.27
C GLU A 968 -11.75 7.44 61.74
N GLU A 969 -12.57 6.73 62.54
CA GLU A 969 -13.66 7.33 63.34
C GLU A 969 -13.72 6.83 64.81
N ASP A 970 -12.59 6.47 65.45
CA ASP A 970 -12.50 6.61 66.93
C ASP A 970 -11.07 6.68 67.53
N GLU A 971 -11.00 7.23 68.75
CA GLU A 971 -9.90 7.37 69.74
C GLU A 971 -8.45 7.72 69.30
N GLY A 972 -7.81 8.62 70.07
CA GLY A 972 -6.48 9.16 69.77
C GLY A 972 -5.36 8.67 70.71
N ASP A 973 -4.39 7.95 70.15
CA ASP A 973 -3.12 7.58 70.80
C ASP A 973 -1.96 8.51 70.35
N PRO A 974 -0.85 8.63 71.10
CA PRO A 974 0.19 9.62 70.82
C PRO A 974 1.05 9.25 69.60
N VAL A 975 1.10 10.14 68.61
CA VAL A 975 1.89 10.00 67.38
C VAL A 975 3.38 9.76 67.70
N PRO A 976 3.97 8.62 67.29
CA PRO A 976 5.41 8.38 67.46
C PRO A 976 6.23 9.31 66.55
N GLU A 977 7.36 9.83 67.06
CA GLU A 977 8.21 10.77 66.32
C GLU A 977 8.69 10.19 64.98
N ASN A 978 8.12 10.67 63.88
CA ASN A 978 8.49 10.27 62.52
C ASN A 978 9.83 10.92 62.11
N ILE A 979 10.94 10.38 62.63
CA ILE A 979 12.31 10.82 62.36
C ILE A 979 12.60 10.78 60.85
N GLN A 980 12.68 11.95 60.23
CA GLN A 980 12.81 12.08 58.77
C GLN A 980 14.22 11.71 58.28
N MET A 981 14.34 10.53 57.69
CA MET A 981 15.62 9.96 57.22
C MET A 981 16.15 10.66 55.96
N THR A 982 17.12 11.57 56.11
CA THR A 982 17.79 12.30 55.01
C THR A 982 19.11 11.65 54.57
N TRP A 983 19.60 12.01 53.37
CA TRP A 983 20.93 11.63 52.85
C TRP A 983 22.04 12.65 53.17
N THR A 984 21.71 13.78 53.78
CA THR A 984 22.60 14.94 53.94
C THR A 984 22.70 15.43 55.38
N LYS A 985 23.81 16.13 55.65
CA LYS A 985 24.28 16.56 56.98
C LYS A 985 23.42 17.65 57.64
N GLU A 986 22.81 18.52 56.84
CA GLU A 986 22.53 19.90 57.26
C GLU A 986 21.24 20.11 58.06
N LYS A 987 20.25 19.22 57.97
CA LYS A 987 18.91 19.50 58.54
C LYS A 987 18.89 19.57 60.08
N CYS A 988 19.88 18.97 60.76
CA CYS A 988 20.03 19.04 62.21
C CYS A 988 20.59 20.39 62.70
N ASP A 989 21.35 21.10 61.86
CA ASP A 989 21.94 22.39 62.24
C ASP A 989 20.94 23.56 62.10
N ALA A 990 19.90 23.39 61.27
CA ALA A 990 18.79 24.34 61.13
C ALA A 990 17.99 24.48 62.43
N GLU A 991 17.71 23.37 63.14
CA GLU A 991 16.97 23.39 64.41
C GLU A 991 17.81 23.96 65.57
N LYS A 992 19.11 23.63 65.62
CA LYS A 992 20.03 24.22 66.60
C LYS A 992 20.11 25.73 66.49
N ARG A 993 20.04 26.29 65.27
CA ARG A 993 20.13 27.74 65.03
C ARG A 993 18.93 28.53 65.61
N ASN A 994 17.83 27.85 65.95
CA ASN A 994 16.65 28.44 66.58
C ASN A 994 16.64 28.37 68.13
N ARG A 995 17.70 27.91 68.79
CA ARG A 995 17.82 27.93 70.27
C ARG A 995 19.06 28.67 70.78
N GLY A 996 18.91 29.97 70.99
CA GLY A 996 19.62 30.74 72.02
C GLY A 996 21.10 31.04 71.80
N SER A 997 21.44 32.31 71.62
CA SER A 997 22.83 32.79 71.64
C SER A 997 23.35 32.98 73.07
N ALA A 998 24.35 32.21 73.48
CA ALA A 998 25.21 32.54 74.63
C ALA A 998 26.59 31.85 74.55
N VAL A 999 27.65 32.67 74.67
CA VAL A 999 29.05 32.36 75.10
C VAL A 999 29.61 30.96 74.81
N GLY A 1000 30.58 30.88 73.90
CA GLY A 1000 31.32 29.64 73.60
C GLY A 1000 32.35 29.22 74.67
N SER A 1001 32.76 27.95 74.64
CA SER A 1001 33.84 27.39 75.48
C SER A 1001 34.63 26.31 74.74
N PHE A 1002 35.87 26.08 75.15
CA PHE A 1002 36.93 25.34 74.45
C PHE A 1002 36.75 23.80 74.42
N ARG A 1003 35.52 23.29 74.56
CA ARG A 1003 35.24 21.85 74.78
C ARG A 1003 34.84 21.05 73.52
N ASP A 1004 34.29 21.70 72.49
CA ASP A 1004 33.74 20.99 71.33
C ASP A 1004 34.81 20.37 70.40
N LEU A 1005 36.09 20.72 70.58
CA LEU A 1005 37.22 20.21 69.79
C LEU A 1005 37.58 18.73 70.04
N ILE A 1006 36.97 18.06 71.03
CA ILE A 1006 37.38 16.70 71.48
C ILE A 1006 36.20 15.69 71.46
N SER A 1007 35.12 15.95 70.72
CA SER A 1007 34.03 14.96 70.58
C SER A 1007 33.38 14.87 69.20
N ILE A 1008 34.13 14.36 68.22
CA ILE A 1008 33.55 13.85 66.97
C ILE A 1008 32.83 12.52 67.28
N LYS A 1009 31.51 12.57 67.51
CA LYS A 1009 30.64 11.38 67.50
C LYS A 1009 30.05 11.17 66.10
N PRO A 1010 29.94 9.93 65.58
CA PRO A 1010 29.36 9.67 64.27
C PRO A 1010 27.84 9.92 64.23
N ASN A 1011 27.34 10.40 63.08
CA ASN A 1011 25.96 10.84 62.92
C ASN A 1011 24.95 9.68 62.97
N GLN A 1012 23.95 9.79 63.85
CA GLN A 1012 22.98 8.73 64.14
C GLN A 1012 22.13 8.31 62.92
N SER A 1013 21.87 9.20 61.96
CA SER A 1013 21.13 8.92 60.71
C SER A 1013 21.95 8.09 59.70
N ASN A 1014 23.20 8.49 59.42
CA ASN A 1014 24.10 7.72 58.55
C ASN A 1014 24.44 6.38 59.17
N VAL A 1015 24.72 6.33 60.48
CA VAL A 1015 24.94 5.08 61.23
C VAL A 1015 23.73 4.15 61.11
N ARG A 1016 22.49 4.66 61.26
CA ARG A 1016 21.27 3.86 61.05
C ARG A 1016 21.19 3.30 59.61
N ARG A 1017 21.56 4.07 58.58
CA ARG A 1017 21.53 3.59 57.18
C ARG A 1017 22.64 2.59 56.84
N MET A 1018 23.84 2.72 57.42
CA MET A 1018 24.86 1.69 57.31
C MET A 1018 24.42 0.41 58.04
N HIS A 1019 23.84 0.53 59.23
CA HIS A 1019 23.27 -0.59 59.99
C HIS A 1019 22.09 -1.27 59.25
N THR A 1020 21.28 -0.51 58.50
CA THR A 1020 20.30 -1.03 57.54
C THR A 1020 20.95 -1.87 56.45
N ALA A 1021 22.03 -1.38 55.81
CA ALA A 1021 22.75 -2.11 54.77
C ALA A 1021 23.42 -3.39 55.31
N VAL A 1022 24.04 -3.32 56.48
CA VAL A 1022 24.69 -4.48 57.15
C VAL A 1022 23.68 -5.59 57.41
N LYS A 1023 22.57 -5.30 58.11
CA LYS A 1023 21.51 -6.29 58.38
C LYS A 1023 20.96 -6.92 57.10
N LEU A 1024 20.72 -6.11 56.07
CA LEU A 1024 20.19 -6.60 54.80
C LEU A 1024 21.21 -7.50 54.08
N ASN A 1025 22.51 -7.15 54.12
CA ASN A 1025 23.56 -8.00 53.57
C ASN A 1025 23.77 -9.30 54.36
N GLU A 1026 23.72 -9.26 55.70
CA GLU A 1026 23.78 -10.47 56.55
C GLU A 1026 22.72 -11.50 56.14
N VAL A 1027 21.48 -11.04 55.91
CA VAL A 1027 20.37 -11.88 55.46
C VAL A 1027 20.59 -12.42 54.03
N ILE A 1028 21.11 -11.59 53.12
CA ILE A 1028 21.42 -11.99 51.73
C ILE A 1028 22.55 -13.02 51.70
N VAL A 1029 23.70 -12.74 52.31
CA VAL A 1029 24.90 -13.61 52.33
C VAL A 1029 24.57 -14.96 52.95
N ASN A 1030 23.84 -15.00 54.07
CA ASN A 1030 23.43 -16.24 54.75
C ASN A 1030 22.64 -17.20 53.82
N ARG A 1031 21.86 -16.68 52.85
CA ARG A 1031 21.09 -17.51 51.90
C ARG A 1031 21.71 -17.66 50.51
N SER A 1032 22.59 -16.74 50.10
CA SER A 1032 23.04 -16.56 48.72
C SER A 1032 24.57 -16.54 48.51
N HIS A 1033 25.42 -16.80 49.51
CA HIS A 1033 26.89 -16.85 49.32
C HIS A 1033 27.33 -17.87 48.25
N ASP A 1034 26.73 -19.07 48.23
CA ASP A 1034 26.98 -20.12 47.24
C ASP A 1034 26.28 -19.91 45.88
N ALA A 1035 25.54 -18.80 45.70
CA ALA A 1035 24.84 -18.53 44.44
C ALA A 1035 25.81 -18.18 43.31
N ARG A 1036 25.58 -18.73 42.11
CA ARG A 1036 26.43 -18.45 40.94
C ARG A 1036 26.25 -17.03 40.42
N LEU A 1037 25.08 -16.44 40.67
CA LEU A 1037 24.76 -15.04 40.39
C LEU A 1037 23.65 -14.57 41.34
N VAL A 1038 23.84 -13.42 41.98
CA VAL A 1038 22.81 -12.72 42.76
C VAL A 1038 22.33 -11.49 41.98
N LEU A 1039 21.01 -11.37 41.80
CA LEU A 1039 20.36 -10.17 41.31
C LEU A 1039 19.66 -9.47 42.48
N LEU A 1040 19.87 -8.17 42.63
CA LEU A 1040 19.16 -7.35 43.60
C LEU A 1040 18.97 -5.93 43.07
N ASN A 1041 17.91 -5.24 43.49
CA ASN A 1041 17.63 -3.89 43.04
C ASN A 1041 18.43 -2.82 43.82
N MET A 1042 18.94 -1.80 43.12
CA MET A 1042 19.71 -0.71 43.72
C MET A 1042 18.83 0.54 44.01
N PRO A 1043 18.92 1.14 45.22
CA PRO A 1043 18.06 2.25 45.63
C PRO A 1043 18.44 3.59 44.96
N GLY A 1044 17.60 4.61 45.07
CA GLY A 1044 17.85 5.99 44.63
C GLY A 1044 19.20 6.57 45.04
N PRO A 1045 20.03 7.08 44.10
CA PRO A 1045 21.09 8.00 44.48
C PRO A 1045 20.47 9.26 45.10
N PRO A 1046 21.14 9.92 46.04
CA PRO A 1046 20.61 11.11 46.70
C PRO A 1046 20.31 12.25 45.71
N LYS A 1047 19.34 13.11 46.02
CA LYS A 1047 19.08 14.33 45.24
C LYS A 1047 20.23 15.33 45.34
N ASN A 1048 20.82 15.46 46.52
CA ASN A 1048 21.99 16.32 46.80
C ASN A 1048 23.30 15.53 46.57
N THR A 1049 24.35 16.22 46.13
CA THR A 1049 25.68 15.64 45.85
C THR A 1049 26.46 15.21 47.10
N ASP A 1050 26.12 15.78 48.25
CA ASP A 1050 26.89 15.62 49.50
C ASP A 1050 26.61 14.27 50.19
N GLY A 1051 25.66 13.50 49.64
CA GLY A 1051 25.38 12.11 50.01
C GLY A 1051 26.06 11.08 49.11
N ASP A 1052 26.76 11.47 48.03
CA ASP A 1052 27.22 10.53 46.98
C ASP A 1052 28.20 9.47 47.52
N GLU A 1053 29.05 9.85 48.47
CA GLU A 1053 30.00 8.96 49.13
C GLU A 1053 29.29 7.96 50.07
N ASN A 1054 28.33 8.45 50.86
CA ASN A 1054 27.49 7.61 51.72
C ASN A 1054 26.66 6.59 50.90
N TYR A 1055 26.32 6.93 49.65
CA TYR A 1055 25.63 6.04 48.72
C TYR A 1055 26.56 4.98 48.11
N MET A 1056 27.81 5.33 47.77
CA MET A 1056 28.81 4.35 47.36
C MET A 1056 29.14 3.37 48.49
N GLU A 1057 29.35 3.86 49.72
CA GLU A 1057 29.52 3.01 50.91
C GLU A 1057 28.32 2.08 51.14
N PHE A 1058 27.10 2.60 51.04
CA PHE A 1058 25.88 1.78 51.17
C PHE A 1058 25.84 0.63 50.15
N LEU A 1059 26.15 0.89 48.88
CA LEU A 1059 26.16 -0.14 47.83
C LEU A 1059 27.29 -1.16 48.01
N GLU A 1060 28.46 -0.74 48.46
CA GLU A 1060 29.59 -1.64 48.72
C GLU A 1060 29.27 -2.58 49.89
N VAL A 1061 28.79 -2.04 51.02
CA VAL A 1061 28.35 -2.83 52.20
C VAL A 1061 27.18 -3.76 51.89
N LEU A 1062 26.22 -3.35 51.05
CA LEU A 1062 25.09 -4.17 50.61
C LEU A 1062 25.50 -5.36 49.72
N THR A 1063 26.73 -5.34 49.17
CA THR A 1063 27.22 -6.34 48.22
C THR A 1063 28.57 -6.93 48.63
N GLU A 1064 28.86 -6.89 49.94
CA GLU A 1064 30.08 -7.42 50.53
C GLU A 1064 29.96 -8.93 50.76
N GLY A 1065 31.01 -9.70 50.47
CA GLY A 1065 30.99 -11.16 50.60
C GLY A 1065 30.21 -11.95 49.52
N LEU A 1066 29.79 -11.31 48.41
CA LEU A 1066 29.11 -11.98 47.29
C LEU A 1066 30.00 -12.06 46.03
N GLU A 1067 30.13 -13.25 45.43
CA GLU A 1067 31.08 -13.47 44.32
C GLU A 1067 30.68 -12.72 43.03
N ARG A 1068 29.43 -12.87 42.56
CA ARG A 1068 28.91 -12.21 41.35
C ARG A 1068 27.56 -11.56 41.64
N VAL A 1069 27.49 -10.24 41.51
CA VAL A 1069 26.28 -9.45 41.77
C VAL A 1069 25.91 -8.63 40.54
N LEU A 1070 24.65 -8.70 40.13
CA LEU A 1070 24.05 -7.81 39.14
C LEU A 1070 23.07 -6.88 39.86
N LEU A 1071 23.48 -5.63 40.05
CA LEU A 1071 22.59 -4.56 40.52
C LEU A 1071 21.65 -4.14 39.38
N VAL A 1072 20.35 -4.06 39.68
CA VAL A 1072 19.29 -3.78 38.71
C VAL A 1072 18.49 -2.53 39.12
N ARG A 1073 18.06 -1.70 38.16
CA ARG A 1073 17.13 -0.58 38.39
C ARG A 1073 16.27 -0.29 37.17
N GLY A 1074 14.96 -0.09 37.36
CA GLY A 1074 14.03 0.38 36.33
C GLY A 1074 14.12 1.88 36.05
N GLY A 1075 13.73 2.28 34.83
CA GLY A 1075 13.45 3.67 34.44
C GLY A 1075 12.05 4.15 34.85
N GLY A 1076 11.22 3.25 35.40
CA GLY A 1076 9.88 3.52 35.93
C GLY A 1076 8.75 3.34 34.92
N ARG A 1077 9.03 2.71 33.77
CA ARG A 1077 8.10 2.58 32.62
C ARG A 1077 7.98 1.14 32.11
N GLU A 1078 8.61 0.18 32.79
CA GLU A 1078 8.74 -1.21 32.40
C GLU A 1078 7.51 -2.05 32.77
N VAL A 1079 6.66 -2.34 31.77
CA VAL A 1079 5.54 -3.31 31.89
C VAL A 1079 5.87 -4.58 31.09
N ILE A 1080 5.70 -5.73 31.73
CA ILE A 1080 6.02 -7.05 31.17
C ILE A 1080 4.82 -7.97 31.43
N THR A 1081 4.11 -8.34 30.37
CA THR A 1081 2.90 -9.21 30.43
C THR A 1081 3.12 -10.59 29.80
N ILE A 1082 4.20 -10.76 29.03
CA ILE A 1082 4.61 -12.01 28.37
C ILE A 1082 6.11 -12.22 28.56
N TYR A 1083 6.45 -13.32 29.23
CA TYR A 1083 7.81 -13.80 29.46
C TYR A 1083 8.12 -14.89 28.43
N SER A 1084 9.06 -14.60 27.52
CA SER A 1084 9.48 -15.42 26.38
C SER A 1084 10.82 -14.96 25.80
#